data_AF-A0A1G8BCR9-F1
#
_entry.id   AF-A0A1G8BCR9-F1
#
_cell.length_a   1.000
_cell.length_b   1.000
_cell.length_c   1.000
_cell.angle_alpha   90.00
_cell.angle_beta   90.00
_cell.angle_gamma   90.00
#
_symmetry.space_group_name_H-M   'P 1'
#
loop_
_entity.id
_entity.type
_entity.pdbx_description
1 polymer ?
#
loop_
_entity_poly.entity_id
_entity_poly.type
_entity_poly.pdbx_seq_one_letter_code
_entity_poly.pdbx_strand_id
1 'polypeptide(L)'
;MIRPPAALLVLVTLLLMLPGPAALAATPGPGVGDPYSCGQLLESSGALGPGQLRTLGERRSGIDLVPVLFVHGFNSSDGVWRRDPSNPANDPVLDQGVSVAPDLSTTFAERVLAVQGTVGFSFDYSAAALQWVTDPAIAPALGTVIDCLARTTSNRVVVVAHSMGGLATRLALATPERAARVSTVITLGTPNTGSVLAGVGEVAGQAVPTAAAKTALDLVLASCTRNLTHSGSDGCGWPGLKNLAAGNTPAGLAMRPGTLELAALPPWPDSVRVVAMAGRVTLSVGALVPGVPLVDTGAIGLGIDAEIGDVVVGVDSAVAGADSEQVFDCRPGGLNALLRARAAAGSPCMHTNLPRLADAAIMAASATKRAVLAELADTDPVVVPRPRTDPGPLVFLVDTSSSMAEKDAAGAVRLEAAQTSLLNQIRTISDRRAAALWTYPASGGNCSAGGYRLPPTLGAAPRLDAEIRALRPSGDTPTGPALRALVASLQAAGESRATIVLVSDGESNCSVDPCTVAESVRAQGFDLQVDTVGFQISEKGRAELECIAGRTGGSYLDVDDGDTLGERLRTTSQPVLDPVLSAPTTASPGTEVTVEASLTNAGAVTATDVNMTLRAELVGPDGAVTGFTSVRRPAVRLGNLAAGAGGRYAWTVTMPTDPRGGSLRVVLVTTSEETATRSTSVTLTLRTGLTSADLGPILRDAAAKGTAVVLGDSFSAGEGAGDYEQGIVGVPDLCHRSPHTYAEDLFPNGRVVLACSGAQIPALTTSQWQEGDPVLPQLRQLEDLPDSIGPVLLTMGGNDIGFAGIVKRCAGPGDCIAEDERTSELLDGLAERLAGAYADIDRVANSADRRAQRGGSMTPIIVLAYPQLVTRQNSNRCPALSRNEADQAVALVDKLNAQISAGVEQARAVGVPVLFAEDVSQALLPTHTVCSDEPWANPIYDLRDPRLYTQPAFRNEKMHPTAEGYRAFTAALIRWSQRPQVALPDRLASGSATLVTSTETGAELQLAPDTTRVRRGETVTLAAAGFAPGSDVLVVQRSVVAALGAGTADNGGVAHLTVTLPASAAVGGHHVVVVGIDPDGRPHEVAAAVHVSGEAPLWLWLAGGGLLTAALAGLVLLAVRRARSDSTTSMEANG
;
A
#
# COMPACT_ATOMS: atom_id res chain seq x y z
N MET A 1 44.85 -25.66 -66.11
CA MET A 1 43.69 -25.62 -67.04
C MET A 1 42.47 -25.80 -66.16
N ILE A 2 41.50 -24.90 -65.96
CA ILE A 2 40.97 -23.71 -66.64
C ILE A 2 40.34 -22.82 -65.54
N ARG A 3 40.30 -21.49 -65.76
CA ARG A 3 39.69 -20.45 -64.90
C ARG A 3 38.15 -20.60 -64.77
N PRO A 4 37.50 -20.07 -63.71
CA PRO A 4 36.07 -20.28 -63.43
C PRO A 4 35.17 -19.21 -64.07
N PRO A 5 33.84 -19.40 -64.19
CA PRO A 5 32.91 -18.31 -64.37
C PRO A 5 32.43 -17.77 -63.02
N ALA A 6 32.55 -16.45 -62.89
CA ALA A 6 32.27 -15.64 -61.71
C ALA A 6 30.79 -15.27 -61.62
N ALA A 7 29.96 -16.15 -61.05
CA ALA A 7 28.55 -15.83 -60.79
C ALA A 7 28.04 -16.20 -59.38
N LEU A 8 28.86 -16.82 -58.52
CA LEU A 8 28.42 -17.25 -57.18
C LEU A 8 28.98 -16.42 -56.01
N LEU A 9 29.86 -15.44 -56.27
CA LEU A 9 30.54 -14.67 -55.23
C LEU A 9 29.94 -13.29 -54.94
N VAL A 10 28.91 -12.87 -55.68
CA VAL A 10 28.21 -11.58 -55.41
C VAL A 10 27.01 -11.76 -54.48
N LEU A 11 26.50 -12.99 -54.31
CA LEU A 11 25.37 -13.25 -53.40
C LEU A 11 25.79 -13.50 -51.94
N VAL A 12 27.07 -13.81 -51.68
CA VAL A 12 27.56 -14.15 -50.33
C VAL A 12 28.04 -12.92 -49.55
N THR A 13 28.36 -11.82 -50.22
CA THR A 13 28.81 -10.57 -49.56
C THR A 13 27.68 -9.58 -49.28
N LEU A 14 26.49 -9.74 -49.89
CA LEU A 14 25.33 -8.88 -49.61
C LEU A 14 24.43 -9.39 -48.47
N LEU A 15 24.67 -10.61 -47.96
CA LEU A 15 23.93 -11.18 -46.83
C LEU A 15 24.56 -10.94 -45.44
N LEU A 16 25.69 -10.22 -45.36
CA LEU A 16 26.42 -9.95 -44.11
C LEU A 16 26.24 -8.52 -43.57
N MET A 17 25.28 -7.75 -44.09
CA MET A 17 25.00 -6.36 -43.66
C MET A 17 23.50 -6.11 -43.38
N LEU A 18 22.71 -7.16 -43.12
CA LEU A 18 21.37 -7.00 -42.53
C LEU A 18 21.50 -7.12 -41.01
N PRO A 19 20.93 -6.20 -40.22
CA PRO A 19 20.85 -6.37 -38.78
C PRO A 19 20.05 -7.66 -38.55
N GLY A 20 20.68 -8.65 -37.92
CA GLY A 20 19.98 -9.89 -37.54
C GLY A 20 18.73 -9.54 -36.75
N PRO A 21 17.65 -10.35 -36.84
CA PRO A 21 16.55 -10.19 -35.91
C PRO A 21 17.18 -10.29 -34.52
N ALA A 22 17.09 -9.20 -33.76
CA ALA A 22 17.48 -9.21 -32.36
C ALA A 22 16.89 -10.49 -31.80
N ALA A 23 17.76 -11.37 -31.30
CA ALA A 23 17.30 -12.48 -30.50
C ALA A 23 16.34 -11.86 -29.50
N LEU A 24 15.05 -12.16 -29.64
CA LEU A 24 14.09 -11.96 -28.58
C LEU A 24 14.67 -12.76 -27.44
N ALA A 25 15.45 -12.08 -26.61
CA ALA A 25 15.77 -12.52 -25.28
C ALA A 25 14.44 -13.01 -24.76
N ALA A 26 14.39 -14.29 -24.39
CA ALA A 26 13.28 -14.84 -23.66
C ALA A 26 12.89 -13.77 -22.64
N THR A 27 11.72 -13.18 -22.82
CA THR A 27 11.19 -12.20 -21.87
C THR A 27 11.33 -12.87 -20.51
N PRO A 28 12.02 -12.27 -19.54
CA PRO A 28 11.93 -12.76 -18.19
C PRO A 28 10.43 -12.84 -17.87
N GLY A 29 9.98 -13.92 -17.24
CA GLY A 29 8.62 -13.98 -16.70
C GLY A 29 8.32 -12.72 -15.88
N PRO A 30 7.04 -12.38 -15.60
CA PRO A 30 6.65 -11.08 -15.05
C PRO A 30 7.51 -10.73 -13.84
N GLY A 31 8.50 -9.87 -14.08
CA GLY A 31 9.57 -9.58 -13.14
C GLY A 31 9.13 -8.40 -12.30
N VAL A 32 8.86 -8.68 -11.02
CA VAL A 32 8.70 -7.67 -9.97
C VAL A 32 9.96 -6.80 -9.96
N GLY A 33 9.81 -5.53 -10.31
CA GLY A 33 10.92 -4.56 -10.39
C GLY A 33 10.75 -3.45 -9.35
N ASP A 34 11.85 -2.84 -8.91
CA ASP A 34 11.78 -1.70 -7.98
C ASP A 34 11.12 -0.48 -8.67
N PRO A 35 9.92 -0.02 -8.23
CA PRO A 35 9.27 1.13 -8.84
C PRO A 35 10.08 2.43 -8.72
N TYR A 36 11.02 2.52 -7.77
CA TYR A 36 11.92 3.67 -7.63
C TYR A 36 12.96 3.76 -8.76
N SER A 37 13.15 2.70 -9.54
CA SER A 37 14.06 2.69 -10.69
C SER A 37 13.46 3.32 -11.95
N CYS A 38 12.13 3.49 -12.03
CA CYS A 38 11.45 3.98 -13.23
C CYS A 38 11.97 5.32 -13.74
N GLY A 39 12.32 6.26 -12.84
CA GLY A 39 12.88 7.57 -13.24
C GLY A 39 14.20 7.40 -14.00
N GLN A 40 15.16 6.68 -13.42
CA GLN A 40 16.47 6.45 -14.03
C GLN A 40 16.39 5.62 -15.32
N LEU A 41 15.51 4.62 -15.38
CA LEU A 41 15.31 3.78 -16.56
C LEU A 41 14.71 4.59 -17.73
N LEU A 42 13.77 5.47 -17.46
CA LEU A 42 13.13 6.28 -18.49
C LEU A 42 14.01 7.46 -18.93
N GLU A 43 14.81 8.03 -18.03
CA GLU A 43 15.82 9.04 -18.37
C GLU A 43 16.94 8.45 -19.24
N SER A 44 17.45 7.26 -18.88
CA SER A 44 18.52 6.59 -19.65
C SER A 44 18.09 6.13 -21.05
N SER A 45 16.80 5.84 -21.24
CA SER A 45 16.23 5.53 -22.55
C SER A 45 15.84 6.77 -23.38
N GLY A 46 15.98 7.98 -22.81
CA GLY A 46 15.58 9.23 -23.44
C GLY A 46 14.06 9.45 -23.50
N ALA A 47 13.28 8.62 -22.79
CA ALA A 47 11.83 8.74 -22.71
C ALA A 47 11.38 9.85 -21.74
N LEU A 48 12.24 10.24 -20.79
CA LEU A 48 12.05 11.38 -19.89
C LEU A 48 13.26 12.31 -19.91
N GLY A 49 13.02 13.60 -19.65
CA GLY A 49 14.07 14.54 -19.28
C GLY A 49 14.55 14.34 -17.83
N PRO A 50 15.74 14.86 -17.48
CA PRO A 50 16.29 14.74 -16.13
C PRO A 50 15.36 15.31 -15.05
N GLY A 51 15.04 14.50 -14.04
CA GLY A 51 14.25 14.91 -12.87
C GLY A 51 12.75 15.07 -13.14
N GLN A 52 12.26 14.56 -14.27
CA GLN A 52 10.85 14.65 -14.68
C GLN A 52 9.92 13.73 -13.87
N LEU A 53 10.46 12.62 -13.33
CA LEU A 53 9.79 11.74 -12.38
C LEU A 53 10.58 11.70 -11.07
N ARG A 54 9.94 12.01 -9.94
CA ARG A 54 10.57 12.02 -8.63
C ARG A 54 9.77 11.21 -7.62
N THR A 55 10.45 10.61 -6.67
CA THR A 55 9.81 9.93 -5.54
C THR A 55 9.24 10.96 -4.55
N LEU A 56 8.02 10.73 -4.08
CA LEU A 56 7.38 11.50 -3.01
C LEU A 56 7.22 10.63 -1.76
N GLY A 57 7.51 11.21 -0.60
CA GLY A 57 7.44 10.53 0.69
C GLY A 57 8.61 9.55 0.92
N GLU A 58 8.51 8.77 2.00
CA GLU A 58 9.51 7.77 2.36
C GLU A 58 9.53 6.60 1.37
N ARG A 59 10.72 6.03 1.13
CA ARG A 59 10.83 4.77 0.40
C ARG A 59 10.22 3.64 1.23
N ARG A 60 9.44 2.79 0.58
CA ARG A 60 8.73 1.64 1.15
C ARG A 60 9.12 0.40 0.36
N SER A 61 9.32 -0.71 1.05
CA SER A 61 9.63 -2.01 0.45
C SER A 61 8.41 -2.94 0.54
N GLY A 62 8.17 -3.72 -0.52
CA GLY A 62 7.03 -4.65 -0.60
C GLY A 62 6.54 -4.85 -2.04
N ILE A 63 6.00 -6.04 -2.33
CA ILE A 63 5.53 -6.42 -3.68
C ILE A 63 4.07 -6.00 -3.97
N ASP A 64 3.33 -5.58 -2.94
CA ASP A 64 1.91 -5.22 -2.98
C ASP A 64 1.74 -3.68 -2.83
N LEU A 65 2.57 -2.88 -3.50
CA LEU A 65 2.51 -1.41 -3.43
C LEU A 65 1.72 -0.84 -4.61
N VAL A 66 0.69 -0.05 -4.31
CA VAL A 66 -0.09 0.69 -5.32
C VAL A 66 0.60 2.04 -5.59
N PRO A 67 1.03 2.32 -6.83
CA PRO A 67 1.67 3.58 -7.17
C PRO A 67 0.64 4.72 -7.22
N VAL A 68 0.93 5.80 -6.52
CA VAL A 68 0.16 7.06 -6.54
C VAL A 68 0.99 8.13 -7.24
N LEU A 69 0.51 8.59 -8.39
CA LEU A 69 1.20 9.55 -9.26
C LEU A 69 0.55 10.93 -9.18
N PHE A 70 1.32 11.93 -8.72
CA PHE A 70 0.89 13.31 -8.57
C PHE A 70 1.31 14.15 -9.79
N VAL A 71 0.34 14.86 -10.38
CA VAL A 71 0.51 15.64 -11.62
C VAL A 71 0.08 17.08 -11.37
N HIS A 72 1.04 18.02 -11.41
CA HIS A 72 0.77 19.44 -11.10
C HIS A 72 -0.03 20.14 -12.21
N GLY A 73 -0.38 21.42 -12.00
CA GLY A 73 -1.16 22.25 -12.91
C GLY A 73 -0.36 23.17 -13.85
N PHE A 74 -1.08 24.04 -14.56
CA PHE A 74 -0.52 25.02 -15.50
C PHE A 74 0.37 26.05 -14.81
N ASN A 75 1.52 26.38 -15.41
CA ASN A 75 2.50 27.34 -14.88
C ASN A 75 2.90 27.04 -13.41
N SER A 76 3.02 25.75 -13.09
CA SER A 76 3.40 25.19 -11.78
C SER A 76 4.49 24.12 -11.97
N SER A 77 4.99 23.54 -10.87
CA SER A 77 5.95 22.44 -10.85
C SER A 77 5.53 21.40 -9.81
N ASP A 78 6.31 20.31 -9.68
CA ASP A 78 6.08 19.28 -8.64
C ASP A 78 6.17 19.82 -7.20
N GLY A 79 6.70 21.03 -7.01
CA GLY A 79 6.78 21.70 -5.72
C GLY A 79 5.41 21.91 -5.05
N VAL A 80 4.31 21.90 -5.78
CA VAL A 80 2.95 21.96 -5.20
C VAL A 80 2.62 20.75 -4.32
N TRP A 81 3.31 19.62 -4.53
CA TRP A 81 3.12 18.38 -3.79
C TRP A 81 4.14 18.18 -2.67
N ARG A 82 5.08 19.12 -2.52
CA ARG A 82 6.29 18.94 -1.70
C ARG A 82 6.46 20.09 -0.72
N ARG A 83 7.15 19.81 0.38
CA ARG A 83 7.59 20.83 1.31
C ARG A 83 8.74 21.63 0.69
N ASP A 84 8.62 22.95 0.68
CA ASP A 84 9.69 23.87 0.25
C ASP A 84 10.22 24.65 1.47
N PRO A 85 11.39 24.26 2.01
CA PRO A 85 12.00 24.93 3.17
C PRO A 85 12.40 26.39 2.89
N SER A 86 12.52 26.79 1.62
CA SER A 86 12.97 28.12 1.21
C SER A 86 11.83 29.15 1.11
N ASN A 87 10.56 28.71 1.18
CA ASN A 87 9.38 29.57 1.10
C ASN A 87 8.25 29.11 2.04
N PRO A 88 8.27 29.54 3.32
CA PRO A 88 7.28 29.14 4.35
C PRO A 88 5.83 29.53 4.06
N ALA A 89 5.59 30.44 3.10
CA ALA A 89 4.23 30.83 2.68
C ALA A 89 3.48 29.73 1.90
N ASN A 90 4.13 28.60 1.62
CA ASN A 90 3.54 27.42 1.00
C ASN A 90 2.97 26.40 2.01
N ASP A 91 3.13 26.59 3.32
CA ASP A 91 2.99 25.49 4.30
C ASP A 91 1.72 25.44 5.19
N PRO A 92 0.84 26.47 5.38
CA PRO A 92 -0.40 26.22 6.11
C PRO A 92 -1.55 25.83 5.18
N VAL A 93 -2.08 24.64 5.43
CA VAL A 93 -3.37 24.16 4.93
C VAL A 93 -4.47 25.19 5.28
N LEU A 94 -5.31 25.55 4.31
CA LEU A 94 -6.34 26.59 4.47
C LEU A 94 -7.67 25.93 4.87
N ASP A 95 -8.30 26.41 5.96
CA ASP A 95 -9.57 25.89 6.50
C ASP A 95 -10.76 26.85 6.29
N GLN A 96 -11.96 26.27 6.19
CA GLN A 96 -13.25 26.91 5.99
C GLN A 96 -13.83 27.44 7.32
N GLY A 97 -13.19 28.45 7.91
CA GLY A 97 -13.88 29.37 8.83
C GLY A 97 -14.06 28.94 10.30
N VAL A 98 -13.24 28.04 10.86
CA VAL A 98 -13.16 27.85 12.33
C VAL A 98 -11.70 27.90 12.78
N SER A 99 -11.39 28.81 13.71
CA SER A 99 -10.10 28.81 14.41
C SER A 99 -10.06 27.68 15.45
N VAL A 100 -9.47 26.53 15.11
CA VAL A 100 -9.04 25.47 16.05
C VAL A 100 -7.73 24.80 15.58
N ALA A 101 -6.77 24.75 16.52
CA ALA A 101 -5.54 23.96 16.66
C ALA A 101 -4.39 24.00 15.61
N PRO A 102 -3.11 23.91 16.04
CA PRO A 102 -1.92 24.18 15.23
C PRO A 102 -1.30 22.95 14.53
N ASP A 103 -2.04 21.85 14.33
CA ASP A 103 -1.51 20.61 13.73
C ASP A 103 -1.76 20.52 12.21
N LEU A 104 -1.05 21.31 11.41
CA LEU A 104 -1.07 21.18 9.95
C LEU A 104 0.34 21.28 9.35
N SER A 105 1.28 20.45 9.84
CA SER A 105 2.66 20.37 9.32
C SER A 105 2.84 19.37 8.16
N THR A 106 1.75 18.80 7.62
CA THR A 106 1.78 17.80 6.54
C THR A 106 1.12 18.29 5.25
N THR A 107 1.83 18.11 4.13
CA THR A 107 1.41 18.46 2.77
C THR A 107 0.24 17.59 2.28
N PHE A 108 -0.44 18.04 1.21
CA PHE A 108 -1.52 17.27 0.57
C PHE A 108 -1.05 15.87 0.15
N ALA A 109 0.14 15.77 -0.44
CA ALA A 109 0.68 14.49 -0.89
C ALA A 109 0.99 13.56 0.29
N GLU A 110 1.55 14.07 1.39
CA GLU A 110 1.81 13.28 2.60
C GLU A 110 0.51 12.70 3.20
N ARG A 111 -0.59 13.45 3.18
CA ARG A 111 -1.91 12.97 3.64
C ARG A 111 -2.47 11.86 2.76
N VAL A 112 -2.30 11.97 1.45
CA VAL A 112 -2.71 10.92 0.51
C VAL A 112 -1.82 9.67 0.64
N LEU A 113 -0.52 9.85 0.83
CA LEU A 113 0.47 8.77 0.97
C LEU A 113 0.51 8.15 2.36
N ALA A 114 -0.17 8.72 3.35
CA ALA A 114 -0.42 8.09 4.65
C ALA A 114 -1.30 6.83 4.54
N VAL A 115 -1.95 6.61 3.39
CA VAL A 115 -2.67 5.36 3.09
C VAL A 115 -1.66 4.21 2.98
N GLN A 116 -1.82 3.17 3.82
CA GLN A 116 -0.97 1.98 3.79
C GLN A 116 -1.04 1.27 2.43
N GLY A 117 0.09 0.68 2.01
CA GLY A 117 0.18 0.00 0.71
C GLY A 117 0.35 0.94 -0.48
N THR A 118 0.60 2.24 -0.27
CA THR A 118 0.89 3.20 -1.34
C THR A 118 2.37 3.53 -1.45
N VAL A 119 2.81 3.89 -2.66
CA VAL A 119 4.10 4.54 -2.93
C VAL A 119 3.88 5.77 -3.80
N GLY A 120 4.53 6.89 -3.48
CA GLY A 120 4.29 8.18 -4.10
C GLY A 120 5.31 8.59 -5.15
N PHE A 121 4.83 9.19 -6.24
CA PHE A 121 5.66 9.78 -7.28
C PHE A 121 5.08 11.13 -7.73
N SER A 122 5.92 12.11 -8.04
CA SER A 122 5.53 13.34 -8.74
C SER A 122 6.04 13.34 -10.17
N PHE A 123 5.22 13.85 -11.08
CA PHE A 123 5.58 14.11 -12.46
C PHE A 123 5.67 15.62 -12.71
N ASP A 124 6.87 16.10 -13.04
CA ASP A 124 7.16 17.50 -13.32
C ASP A 124 7.28 17.74 -14.82
N TYR A 125 6.33 18.47 -15.40
CA TYR A 125 6.37 18.87 -16.80
C TYR A 125 6.46 20.39 -16.97
N SER A 126 6.85 21.12 -15.92
CA SER A 126 6.90 22.59 -15.87
C SER A 126 7.64 23.21 -17.06
N ALA A 127 8.70 22.58 -17.55
CA ALA A 127 9.47 23.02 -18.72
C ALA A 127 8.65 23.07 -20.04
N ALA A 128 7.63 22.22 -20.17
CA ALA A 128 6.79 22.09 -21.37
C ALA A 128 5.36 22.62 -21.16
N ALA A 129 5.00 23.06 -19.94
CA ALA A 129 3.61 23.34 -19.53
C ALA A 129 2.86 24.37 -20.40
N LEU A 130 3.57 25.21 -21.16
CA LEU A 130 3.00 26.19 -22.08
C LEU A 130 2.60 25.62 -23.46
N GLN A 131 2.76 24.31 -23.68
CA GLN A 131 2.45 23.61 -24.94
C GLN A 131 1.68 22.28 -24.74
N TRP A 132 0.84 22.19 -23.70
CA TRP A 132 0.25 20.93 -23.19
C TRP A 132 -0.52 20.06 -24.18
N VAL A 133 -1.01 20.62 -25.29
CA VAL A 133 -1.75 19.86 -26.32
C VAL A 133 -0.81 19.13 -27.28
N THR A 134 0.40 19.65 -27.51
CA THR A 134 1.26 19.22 -28.61
C THR A 134 2.62 18.70 -28.17
N ASP A 135 3.05 18.99 -26.94
CA ASP A 135 4.39 18.63 -26.48
C ASP A 135 4.46 17.17 -25.98
N PRO A 136 5.36 16.33 -26.55
CA PRO A 136 5.51 14.94 -26.13
C PRO A 136 6.04 14.78 -24.70
N ALA A 137 6.65 15.82 -24.11
CA ALA A 137 7.13 15.80 -22.73
C ALA A 137 5.99 15.87 -21.69
N ILE A 138 4.72 16.00 -22.12
CA ILE A 138 3.57 16.05 -21.21
C ILE A 138 2.80 14.74 -21.23
N ALA A 139 1.80 14.59 -22.10
CA ALA A 139 0.89 13.44 -22.06
C ALA A 139 1.55 12.12 -22.52
N PRO A 140 2.37 12.08 -23.59
CA PRO A 140 3.11 10.86 -23.97
C PRO A 140 4.14 10.43 -22.92
N ALA A 141 4.91 11.36 -22.38
CA ALA A 141 5.86 11.10 -21.28
C ALA A 141 5.14 10.61 -20.01
N LEU A 142 4.05 11.26 -19.60
CA LEU A 142 3.19 10.83 -18.48
C LEU A 142 2.66 9.41 -18.72
N GLY A 143 2.26 9.10 -19.95
CA GLY A 143 1.81 7.76 -20.30
C GLY A 143 2.91 6.70 -20.12
N THR A 144 4.15 7.03 -20.47
CA THR A 144 5.31 6.14 -20.30
C THR A 144 5.64 5.91 -18.82
N VAL A 145 5.46 6.93 -17.98
CA VAL A 145 5.57 6.80 -16.52
C VAL A 145 4.53 5.85 -15.96
N ILE A 146 3.25 6.04 -16.31
CA ILE A 146 2.15 5.15 -15.91
C ILE A 146 2.45 3.71 -16.33
N ASP A 147 2.94 3.56 -17.56
CA ASP A 147 3.32 2.28 -18.13
C ASP A 147 4.44 1.59 -17.34
N CYS A 148 5.47 2.34 -16.92
CA CYS A 148 6.57 1.82 -16.10
C CYS A 148 6.08 1.42 -14.70
N LEU A 149 5.42 2.34 -14.01
CA LEU A 149 4.97 2.15 -12.63
C LEU A 149 4.04 0.94 -12.53
N ALA A 150 3.03 0.84 -13.39
CA ALA A 150 2.10 -0.28 -13.40
C ALA A 150 2.78 -1.63 -13.65
N ARG A 151 3.83 -1.66 -14.48
CA ARG A 151 4.62 -2.89 -14.72
C ARG A 151 5.47 -3.25 -13.52
N THR A 152 6.17 -2.29 -12.92
CA THR A 152 7.09 -2.54 -11.80
C THR A 152 6.36 -3.01 -10.55
N THR A 153 5.20 -2.42 -10.25
CA THR A 153 4.40 -2.77 -9.09
C THR A 153 3.42 -3.90 -9.33
N SER A 154 3.17 -4.28 -10.60
CA SER A 154 2.06 -5.18 -10.99
C SER A 154 0.68 -4.72 -10.50
N ASN A 155 0.53 -3.43 -10.18
CA ASN A 155 -0.70 -2.81 -9.69
C ASN A 155 -1.02 -1.59 -10.58
N ARG A 156 -2.30 -1.34 -10.87
CA ARG A 156 -2.75 -0.13 -11.56
C ARG A 156 -2.45 1.13 -10.75
N VAL A 157 -2.15 2.20 -11.45
CA VAL A 157 -1.77 3.50 -10.88
C VAL A 157 -3.00 4.27 -10.43
N VAL A 158 -2.91 4.94 -9.27
CA VAL A 158 -3.84 6.00 -8.86
C VAL A 158 -3.23 7.35 -9.25
N VAL A 159 -3.92 8.16 -10.03
CA VAL A 159 -3.42 9.47 -10.45
C VAL A 159 -4.12 10.59 -9.67
N VAL A 160 -3.37 11.49 -9.07
CA VAL A 160 -3.86 12.72 -8.43
C VAL A 160 -3.41 13.91 -9.27
N ALA A 161 -4.34 14.65 -9.85
CA ALA A 161 -4.04 15.68 -10.82
C ALA A 161 -4.69 17.02 -10.45
N HIS A 162 -3.92 18.11 -10.54
CA HIS A 162 -4.43 19.47 -10.32
C HIS A 162 -4.54 20.24 -11.63
N SER A 163 -5.62 20.99 -11.82
CA SER A 163 -5.78 21.92 -12.94
C SER A 163 -5.56 21.22 -14.29
N MET A 164 -4.72 21.79 -15.16
CA MET A 164 -4.29 21.23 -16.45
C MET A 164 -3.66 19.84 -16.36
N GLY A 165 -3.10 19.44 -15.21
CA GLY A 165 -2.60 18.09 -15.00
C GLY A 165 -3.67 17.01 -15.23
N GLY A 166 -4.94 17.33 -14.95
CA GLY A 166 -6.05 16.43 -15.24
C GLY A 166 -6.32 16.28 -16.73
N LEU A 167 -6.16 17.36 -17.51
CA LEU A 167 -6.27 17.31 -18.98
C LEU A 167 -5.11 16.51 -19.59
N ALA A 168 -3.89 16.71 -19.09
CA ALA A 168 -2.73 15.92 -19.47
C ALA A 168 -2.91 14.43 -19.17
N THR A 169 -3.49 14.11 -18.01
CA THR A 169 -3.84 12.73 -17.61
C THR A 169 -4.88 12.14 -18.56
N ARG A 170 -5.96 12.88 -18.85
CA ARG A 170 -7.02 12.47 -19.77
C ARG A 170 -6.47 12.15 -21.18
N LEU A 171 -5.55 12.99 -21.66
CA LEU A 171 -4.87 12.77 -22.93
C LEU A 171 -3.90 11.56 -22.89
N ALA A 172 -3.18 11.36 -21.78
CA ALA A 172 -2.31 10.20 -21.60
C ALA A 172 -3.09 8.88 -21.67
N LEU A 173 -4.32 8.86 -21.13
CA LEU A 173 -5.21 7.70 -21.07
C LEU A 173 -6.07 7.47 -22.33
N ALA A 174 -5.76 8.15 -23.44
CA ALA A 174 -6.53 8.05 -24.68
C ALA A 174 -6.61 6.63 -25.30
N THR A 175 -5.77 5.70 -24.85
CA THR A 175 -5.71 4.32 -25.38
C THR A 175 -6.28 3.32 -24.36
N PRO A 176 -7.08 2.31 -24.77
CA PRO A 176 -7.61 1.30 -23.85
C PRO A 176 -6.53 0.55 -23.06
N GLU A 177 -5.39 0.27 -23.70
CA GLU A 177 -4.25 -0.42 -23.06
C GLU A 177 -3.67 0.38 -21.89
N ARG A 178 -3.56 1.70 -22.04
CA ARG A 178 -3.05 2.57 -20.98
C ARG A 178 -4.11 2.90 -19.94
N ALA A 179 -5.37 3.05 -20.35
CA ALA A 179 -6.50 3.18 -19.45
C ALA A 179 -6.62 1.98 -18.49
N ALA A 180 -6.37 0.76 -18.98
CA ALA A 180 -6.35 -0.45 -18.17
C ALA A 180 -5.26 -0.47 -17.07
N ARG A 181 -4.28 0.45 -17.13
CA ARG A 181 -3.19 0.56 -16.15
C ARG A 181 -3.43 1.62 -15.07
N VAL A 182 -4.57 2.31 -15.09
CA VAL A 182 -4.93 3.33 -14.10
C VAL A 182 -6.25 2.97 -13.45
N SER A 183 -6.31 2.77 -12.14
CA SER A 183 -7.55 2.36 -11.45
C SER A 183 -8.45 3.55 -11.13
N THR A 184 -7.86 4.68 -10.71
CA THR A 184 -8.60 5.87 -10.29
C THR A 184 -7.83 7.14 -10.64
N VAL A 185 -8.56 8.17 -11.09
CA VAL A 185 -8.06 9.53 -11.29
C VAL A 185 -8.80 10.47 -10.36
N ILE A 186 -8.07 11.21 -9.54
CA ILE A 186 -8.58 12.23 -8.62
C ILE A 186 -8.19 13.59 -9.20
N THR A 187 -9.17 14.42 -9.58
CA THR A 187 -8.91 15.74 -10.15
C THR A 187 -9.24 16.87 -9.18
N LEU A 188 -8.42 17.92 -9.16
CA LEU A 188 -8.61 19.13 -8.37
C LEU A 188 -8.75 20.31 -9.32
N GLY A 189 -9.97 20.82 -9.52
CA GLY A 189 -10.24 21.99 -10.36
C GLY A 189 -9.84 21.83 -11.83
N THR A 190 -9.94 20.64 -12.41
CA THR A 190 -9.53 20.40 -13.82
C THR A 190 -10.54 21.00 -14.81
N PRO A 191 -10.15 21.87 -15.75
CA PRO A 191 -11.09 22.55 -16.65
C PRO A 191 -11.54 21.66 -17.83
N ASN A 192 -12.37 20.64 -17.56
CA ASN A 192 -12.78 19.65 -18.58
C ASN A 192 -13.58 20.23 -19.74
N THR A 193 -14.33 21.31 -19.51
CA THR A 193 -15.08 22.04 -20.56
C THR A 193 -14.54 23.46 -20.79
N GLY A 194 -13.40 23.78 -20.18
CA GLY A 194 -12.68 25.04 -20.32
C GLY A 194 -12.67 25.92 -19.06
N SER A 195 -11.80 26.92 -19.07
CA SER A 195 -11.59 27.87 -17.97
C SER A 195 -12.11 29.26 -18.35
N VAL A 196 -13.00 29.82 -17.52
CA VAL A 196 -13.64 31.13 -17.78
C VAL A 196 -12.65 32.30 -17.60
N LEU A 197 -11.55 32.09 -16.89
CA LEU A 197 -10.45 33.06 -16.72
C LEU A 197 -9.25 32.84 -17.65
N ALA A 198 -9.29 31.92 -18.63
CA ALA A 198 -8.32 31.95 -19.73
C ALA A 198 -8.43 33.23 -20.62
N GLY A 199 -9.32 34.16 -20.26
CA GLY A 199 -9.48 35.51 -20.81
C GLY A 199 -9.20 36.68 -19.85
N VAL A 200 -8.50 36.51 -18.71
CA VAL A 200 -8.26 37.62 -17.75
C VAL A 200 -7.58 38.85 -18.38
N GLY A 201 -6.78 38.65 -19.44
CA GLY A 201 -6.20 39.75 -20.21
C GLY A 201 -7.26 40.70 -20.82
N GLU A 202 -8.41 40.18 -21.26
CA GLU A 202 -9.50 40.99 -21.81
C GLU A 202 -10.28 41.74 -20.74
N VAL A 203 -10.52 41.13 -19.57
CA VAL A 203 -11.26 41.74 -18.45
C VAL A 203 -10.41 42.80 -17.72
N ALA A 204 -9.12 42.53 -17.50
CA ALA A 204 -8.19 43.52 -16.95
C ALA A 204 -8.01 44.71 -17.89
N GLY A 205 -7.98 44.48 -19.21
CA GLY A 205 -7.94 45.53 -20.23
C GLY A 205 -9.19 46.42 -20.28
N GLN A 206 -10.33 45.97 -19.74
CA GLN A 206 -11.56 46.78 -19.60
C GLN A 206 -11.58 47.62 -18.31
N ALA A 207 -10.80 47.26 -17.29
CA ALA A 207 -10.68 48.00 -16.03
C ALA A 207 -9.68 49.17 -16.11
N VAL A 208 -8.95 49.31 -17.21
CA VAL A 208 -7.99 50.39 -17.43
C VAL A 208 -8.70 51.64 -17.98
N PRO A 209 -8.68 52.78 -17.29
CA PRO A 209 -9.58 53.91 -17.57
C PRO A 209 -9.27 54.69 -18.86
N THR A 210 -8.19 54.36 -19.59
CA THR A 210 -7.81 55.07 -20.82
C THR A 210 -7.26 54.11 -21.88
N ALA A 211 -7.54 54.40 -23.16
CA ALA A 211 -7.07 53.61 -24.30
C ALA A 211 -5.53 53.51 -24.39
N ALA A 212 -4.81 54.55 -23.94
CA ALA A 212 -3.34 54.58 -23.92
C ALA A 212 -2.76 53.60 -22.88
N ALA A 213 -3.33 53.56 -21.67
CA ALA A 213 -2.89 52.63 -20.64
C ALA A 213 -3.28 51.17 -20.96
N LYS A 214 -4.40 50.96 -21.65
CA LYS A 214 -4.77 49.64 -22.19
C LYS A 214 -3.75 49.17 -23.23
N THR A 215 -3.41 50.04 -24.19
CA THR A 215 -2.41 49.73 -25.23
C THR A 215 -1.03 49.45 -24.62
N ALA A 216 -0.63 50.18 -23.58
CA ALA A 216 0.61 49.94 -22.86
C ALA A 216 0.60 48.61 -22.10
N LEU A 217 -0.50 48.26 -21.43
CA LEU A 217 -0.68 46.97 -20.76
C LEU A 217 -0.66 45.81 -21.78
N ASP A 218 -1.36 45.95 -22.90
CA ASP A 218 -1.38 44.96 -23.99
C ASP A 218 0.03 44.75 -24.58
N LEU A 219 0.82 45.81 -24.73
CA LEU A 219 2.20 45.75 -25.22
C LEU A 219 3.14 45.06 -24.20
N VAL A 220 2.98 45.36 -22.91
CA VAL A 220 3.72 44.71 -21.81
C VAL A 220 3.35 43.23 -21.73
N LEU A 221 2.07 42.90 -21.81
CA LEU A 221 1.58 41.53 -21.77
C LEU A 221 2.04 40.74 -23.00
N ALA A 222 2.00 41.33 -24.21
CA ALA A 222 2.52 40.71 -25.43
C ALA A 222 4.04 40.52 -25.41
N SER A 223 4.80 41.42 -24.76
CA SER A 223 6.24 41.23 -24.52
C SER A 223 6.49 40.11 -23.51
N CYS A 224 5.71 40.07 -22.43
CA CYS A 224 5.78 39.04 -21.41
C CYS A 224 5.41 37.64 -21.94
N THR A 225 4.32 37.52 -22.70
CA THR A 225 3.90 36.28 -23.34
C THR A 225 4.93 35.78 -24.36
N ARG A 226 5.57 36.67 -25.13
CA ARG A 226 6.68 36.30 -26.03
C ARG A 226 7.91 35.78 -25.28
N ASN A 227 8.27 36.40 -24.15
CA ASN A 227 9.39 35.91 -23.33
C ASN A 227 9.07 34.56 -22.66
N LEU A 228 7.85 34.38 -22.16
CA LEU A 228 7.39 33.12 -21.57
C LEU A 228 7.39 31.96 -22.58
N THR A 229 7.03 32.22 -23.84
CA THR A 229 6.96 31.18 -24.89
C THR A 229 8.31 30.80 -25.51
N HIS A 230 9.33 31.67 -25.46
CA HIS A 230 10.61 31.45 -26.13
C HIS A 230 11.80 31.07 -25.22
N SER A 231 11.86 31.54 -23.96
CA SER A 231 13.05 31.34 -23.12
C SER A 231 12.80 30.67 -21.76
N GLY A 232 11.55 30.46 -21.34
CA GLY A 232 11.21 29.86 -20.04
C GLY A 232 11.69 30.62 -18.80
N SER A 233 12.46 31.70 -18.97
CA SER A 233 13.09 32.50 -17.91
C SER A 233 12.16 33.60 -17.37
N ASP A 234 12.36 34.02 -16.12
CA ASP A 234 11.62 35.06 -15.37
C ASP A 234 11.73 36.51 -15.93
N GLY A 235 11.55 36.69 -17.23
CA GLY A 235 11.50 38.00 -17.89
C GLY A 235 10.27 38.85 -17.53
N CYS A 236 9.41 38.39 -16.62
CA CYS A 236 8.24 39.08 -16.10
C CYS A 236 8.39 39.26 -14.59
N GLY A 237 9.04 40.33 -14.16
CA GLY A 237 9.41 40.60 -12.75
C GLY A 237 8.24 40.86 -11.78
N TRP A 238 6.98 40.63 -12.17
CA TRP A 238 5.81 40.80 -11.31
C TRP A 238 4.92 39.53 -11.34
N PRO A 239 4.69 38.84 -10.21
CA PRO A 239 3.93 37.58 -10.16
C PRO A 239 2.51 37.66 -10.76
N GLY A 240 1.82 38.79 -10.57
CA GLY A 240 0.49 39.01 -11.14
C GLY A 240 0.48 39.15 -12.67
N LEU A 241 1.52 39.75 -13.26
CA LEU A 241 1.68 39.90 -14.71
C LEU A 241 2.04 38.56 -15.37
N LYS A 242 2.78 37.68 -14.67
CA LYS A 242 3.13 36.33 -15.15
C LYS A 242 1.89 35.47 -15.39
N ASN A 243 0.97 35.42 -14.42
CA ASN A 243 -0.27 34.64 -14.54
C ASN A 243 -1.21 35.19 -15.63
N LEU A 244 -1.30 36.51 -15.75
CA LEU A 244 -2.06 37.18 -16.83
C LEU A 244 -1.47 36.89 -18.22
N ALA A 245 -0.14 36.94 -18.37
CA ALA A 245 0.54 36.69 -19.62
C ALA A 245 0.53 35.21 -20.02
N ALA A 246 0.58 34.29 -19.04
CA ALA A 246 0.48 32.86 -19.25
C ALA A 246 -0.88 32.45 -19.84
N GLY A 247 -1.99 33.09 -19.44
CA GLY A 247 -3.32 32.86 -20.02
C GLY A 247 -3.43 33.21 -21.51
N ASN A 248 -2.52 34.04 -22.04
CA ASN A 248 -2.45 34.41 -23.47
C ASN A 248 -1.43 33.60 -24.27
N THR A 249 -0.81 32.58 -23.67
CA THR A 249 0.04 31.61 -24.40
C THR A 249 -0.83 30.64 -25.21
N PRO A 250 -0.28 29.95 -26.23
CA PRO A 250 -1.04 28.92 -26.97
C PRO A 250 -1.73 27.90 -26.07
N ALA A 251 -1.06 27.44 -25.00
CA ALA A 251 -1.66 26.58 -23.97
C ALA A 251 -2.85 27.21 -23.24
N GLY A 252 -2.73 28.47 -22.82
CA GLY A 252 -3.80 29.21 -22.14
C GLY A 252 -5.00 29.44 -23.06
N LEU A 253 -4.76 29.78 -24.32
CA LEU A 253 -5.79 29.95 -25.35
C LEU A 253 -6.51 28.63 -25.64
N ALA A 254 -5.78 27.52 -25.72
CA ALA A 254 -6.35 26.19 -25.96
C ALA A 254 -7.28 25.70 -24.83
N MET A 255 -7.17 26.24 -23.60
CA MET A 255 -8.03 25.90 -22.46
C MET A 255 -9.31 26.77 -22.35
N ARG A 256 -9.57 27.66 -23.32
CA ARG A 256 -10.81 28.46 -23.34
C ARG A 256 -12.02 27.59 -23.69
N PRO A 257 -13.19 27.83 -23.08
CA PRO A 257 -14.41 27.11 -23.46
C PRO A 257 -14.68 27.18 -24.97
N GLY A 258 -14.97 26.03 -25.59
CA GLY A 258 -15.32 25.95 -27.01
C GLY A 258 -14.16 25.88 -28.00
N THR A 259 -12.92 25.68 -27.56
CA THR A 259 -11.76 25.45 -28.43
C THR A 259 -11.77 24.06 -29.08
N LEU A 260 -11.14 23.93 -30.25
CA LEU A 260 -11.01 22.63 -30.94
C LEU A 260 -10.15 21.66 -30.13
N GLU A 261 -9.16 22.18 -29.40
CA GLU A 261 -8.23 21.41 -28.58
C GLU A 261 -8.95 20.72 -27.41
N LEU A 262 -9.86 21.42 -26.72
CA LEU A 262 -10.69 20.80 -25.67
C LEU A 262 -11.74 19.85 -26.25
N ALA A 263 -12.34 20.20 -27.39
CA ALA A 263 -13.31 19.35 -28.07
C ALA A 263 -12.68 18.05 -28.60
N ALA A 264 -11.38 18.06 -28.92
CA ALA A 264 -10.63 16.91 -29.38
C ALA A 264 -10.14 15.97 -28.27
N LEU A 265 -10.28 16.35 -26.99
CA LEU A 265 -9.91 15.46 -25.88
C LEU A 265 -10.83 14.24 -25.82
N PRO A 266 -10.28 13.02 -25.76
CA PRO A 266 -11.09 11.80 -25.61
C PRO A 266 -11.91 11.87 -24.32
N PRO A 267 -13.09 11.25 -24.22
CA PRO A 267 -13.79 11.12 -22.93
C PRO A 267 -12.92 10.38 -21.93
N TRP A 268 -13.23 10.50 -20.63
CA TRP A 268 -12.63 9.63 -19.63
C TRP A 268 -12.96 8.17 -19.97
N PRO A 269 -11.98 7.24 -19.91
CA PRO A 269 -12.26 5.84 -20.22
C PRO A 269 -13.19 5.21 -19.18
N ASP A 270 -14.20 4.44 -19.62
CA ASP A 270 -15.15 3.74 -18.73
C ASP A 270 -14.47 2.79 -17.72
N SER A 271 -13.25 2.34 -18.02
CA SER A 271 -12.46 1.45 -17.16
C SER A 271 -11.73 2.18 -16.02
N VAL A 272 -11.83 3.50 -15.93
CA VAL A 272 -11.11 4.35 -14.98
C VAL A 272 -12.11 5.14 -14.15
N ARG A 273 -12.07 4.99 -12.83
CA ARG A 273 -12.93 5.78 -11.94
C ARG A 273 -12.41 7.20 -11.79
N VAL A 274 -13.23 8.21 -12.07
CA VAL A 274 -12.88 9.63 -11.96
C VAL A 274 -13.59 10.25 -10.76
N VAL A 275 -12.80 10.80 -9.83
CA VAL A 275 -13.27 11.55 -8.65
C VAL A 275 -12.89 13.01 -8.83
N ALA A 276 -13.86 13.87 -9.12
CA ALA A 276 -13.61 15.30 -9.33
C ALA A 276 -13.86 16.13 -8.07
N MET A 277 -12.98 17.09 -7.84
CA MET A 277 -13.06 18.03 -6.73
C MET A 277 -13.07 19.46 -7.25
N ALA A 278 -14.05 20.25 -6.82
CA ALA A 278 -14.25 21.62 -7.26
C ALA A 278 -14.33 22.60 -6.07
N GLY A 279 -13.75 23.79 -6.23
CA GLY A 279 -14.01 24.90 -5.33
C GLY A 279 -15.22 25.71 -5.78
N ARG A 280 -16.06 26.16 -4.84
CA ARG A 280 -17.15 27.09 -5.08
C ARG A 280 -16.97 28.33 -4.23
N VAL A 281 -16.65 29.44 -4.89
CA VAL A 281 -16.64 30.79 -4.31
C VAL A 281 -17.90 31.53 -4.77
N THR A 282 -18.68 32.04 -3.83
CA THR A 282 -19.89 32.82 -4.11
C THR A 282 -19.68 34.29 -3.75
N LEU A 283 -19.99 35.21 -4.66
CA LEU A 283 -19.95 36.66 -4.45
C LEU A 283 -21.35 37.26 -4.44
N SER A 284 -21.78 37.84 -3.32
CA SER A 284 -23.03 38.62 -3.26
C SER A 284 -22.78 40.07 -3.68
N VAL A 285 -23.37 40.48 -4.81
CA VAL A 285 -23.32 41.86 -5.33
C VAL A 285 -24.63 42.57 -5.01
N GLY A 286 -24.57 43.70 -4.28
CA GLY A 286 -25.76 44.53 -4.02
C GLY A 286 -26.18 45.32 -5.25
N ALA A 287 -27.48 45.35 -5.57
CA ALA A 287 -28.00 46.18 -6.66
C ALA A 287 -27.79 47.68 -6.37
N LEU A 288 -27.13 48.39 -7.30
CA LEU A 288 -27.01 49.85 -7.26
C LEU A 288 -28.35 50.48 -7.62
N VAL A 289 -29.08 51.01 -6.63
CA VAL A 289 -30.20 51.93 -6.88
C VAL A 289 -29.61 53.33 -7.10
N PRO A 290 -29.85 54.00 -8.24
CA PRO A 290 -29.32 55.33 -8.50
C PRO A 290 -29.83 56.34 -7.46
N GLY A 291 -28.92 57.03 -6.75
CA GLY A 291 -29.24 58.13 -5.83
C GLY A 291 -29.29 57.79 -4.34
N VAL A 292 -29.03 56.54 -3.94
CA VAL A 292 -28.92 56.15 -2.52
C VAL A 292 -27.44 55.99 -2.13
N PRO A 293 -26.93 56.66 -1.08
CA PRO A 293 -25.57 56.42 -0.60
C PRO A 293 -25.47 54.99 -0.06
N LEU A 294 -24.32 54.33 -0.26
CA LEU A 294 -24.03 53.00 0.29
C LEU A 294 -23.95 53.07 1.82
N VAL A 295 -25.10 53.04 2.49
CA VAL A 295 -25.23 52.88 3.94
C VAL A 295 -26.01 51.61 4.21
N ASP A 296 -25.45 50.79 5.09
CA ASP A 296 -25.90 49.45 5.44
C ASP A 296 -27.31 49.47 6.05
N THR A 297 -28.32 49.10 5.26
CA THR A 297 -29.61 48.67 5.80
C THR A 297 -29.57 47.15 5.86
N GLY A 298 -29.08 46.60 6.97
CA GLY A 298 -28.93 45.17 7.25
C GLY A 298 -30.21 44.31 7.19
N ALA A 299 -31.21 44.67 6.39
CA ALA A 299 -32.42 43.88 6.15
C ALA A 299 -33.11 44.14 4.79
N ILE A 300 -32.58 44.96 3.86
CA ILE A 300 -33.27 45.21 2.56
C ILE A 300 -32.26 45.35 1.40
N GLY A 301 -31.51 44.29 1.11
CA GLY A 301 -30.61 44.24 -0.05
C GLY A 301 -31.06 43.16 -1.03
N LEU A 302 -31.57 43.57 -2.19
CA LEU A 302 -31.67 42.70 -3.38
C LEU A 302 -30.24 42.39 -3.85
N GLY A 303 -29.57 41.45 -3.19
CA GLY A 303 -28.26 40.94 -3.58
C GLY A 303 -28.41 39.86 -4.64
N ILE A 304 -27.66 39.96 -5.73
CA ILE A 304 -27.51 38.86 -6.69
C ILE A 304 -26.26 38.08 -6.27
N ASP A 305 -26.44 36.82 -5.88
CA ASP A 305 -25.33 35.89 -5.64
C ASP A 305 -24.80 35.39 -6.99
N ALA A 306 -23.53 35.65 -7.27
CA ALA A 306 -22.82 35.14 -8.44
C ALA A 306 -21.83 34.05 -8.02
N GLU A 307 -22.05 32.82 -8.51
CA GLU A 307 -21.11 31.70 -8.37
C GLU A 307 -19.99 31.84 -9.40
N ILE A 308 -18.74 31.79 -8.95
CA ILE A 308 -17.56 31.92 -9.81
C ILE A 308 -16.64 30.70 -9.78
N GLY A 309 -17.10 29.56 -9.23
CA GLY A 309 -16.30 28.36 -9.05
C GLY A 309 -15.06 28.60 -8.20
N ASP A 310 -13.91 28.05 -8.60
CA ASP A 310 -12.62 28.25 -7.90
C ASP A 310 -11.88 29.52 -8.37
N VAL A 311 -12.61 30.46 -8.97
CA VAL A 311 -12.15 31.65 -9.69
C VAL A 311 -11.64 31.33 -11.10
N VAL A 312 -10.82 30.28 -11.29
CA VAL A 312 -10.23 29.95 -12.60
C VAL A 312 -11.13 29.01 -13.40
N VAL A 313 -11.75 28.05 -12.72
CA VAL A 313 -12.53 26.96 -13.28
C VAL A 313 -13.90 26.96 -12.61
N GLY A 314 -14.96 27.04 -13.42
CA GLY A 314 -16.33 26.89 -12.95
C GLY A 314 -16.58 25.46 -12.44
N VAL A 315 -17.47 25.30 -11.46
CA VAL A 315 -17.80 23.98 -10.88
C VAL A 315 -18.21 23.00 -11.96
N ASP A 316 -19.10 23.40 -12.88
CA ASP A 316 -19.56 22.56 -13.99
C ASP A 316 -18.43 22.06 -14.89
N SER A 317 -17.37 22.86 -15.08
CA SER A 317 -16.19 22.45 -15.86
C SER A 317 -15.27 21.54 -15.05
N ALA A 318 -15.15 21.79 -13.74
CA ALA A 318 -14.33 20.97 -12.84
C ALA A 318 -14.86 19.53 -12.71
N VAL A 319 -16.18 19.36 -12.64
CA VAL A 319 -16.84 18.06 -12.41
C VAL A 319 -17.26 17.33 -13.68
N ALA A 320 -17.14 17.97 -14.85
CA ALA A 320 -17.61 17.43 -16.11
C ALA A 320 -16.98 16.06 -16.43
N GLY A 321 -17.83 15.04 -16.60
CA GLY A 321 -17.42 13.68 -16.95
C GLY A 321 -16.84 12.85 -15.80
N ALA A 322 -17.04 13.27 -14.55
CA ALA A 322 -16.63 12.50 -13.37
C ALA A 322 -17.71 11.50 -12.91
N ASP A 323 -17.29 10.36 -12.33
CA ASP A 323 -18.20 9.38 -11.73
C ASP A 323 -18.69 9.81 -10.34
N SER A 324 -17.89 10.64 -9.67
CA SER A 324 -18.24 11.21 -8.37
C SER A 324 -17.60 12.58 -8.20
N GLU A 325 -18.34 13.50 -7.60
CA GLU A 325 -17.91 14.88 -7.40
C GLU A 325 -17.94 15.27 -5.92
N GLN A 326 -17.02 16.15 -5.53
CA GLN A 326 -17.03 16.85 -4.27
C GLN A 326 -16.83 18.34 -4.52
N VAL A 327 -17.79 19.15 -4.09
CA VAL A 327 -17.69 20.60 -4.18
C VAL A 327 -17.43 21.18 -2.79
N PHE A 328 -16.47 22.09 -2.69
CA PHE A 328 -16.11 22.79 -1.44
C PHE A 328 -16.64 24.22 -1.49
N ASP A 329 -17.55 24.57 -0.57
CA ASP A 329 -18.22 25.87 -0.55
C ASP A 329 -17.48 26.88 0.34
N CYS A 330 -16.86 27.92 -0.22
CA CYS A 330 -16.25 29.02 0.53
C CYS A 330 -17.02 30.33 0.38
N ARG A 331 -17.45 30.92 1.51
CA ARG A 331 -18.08 32.25 1.54
C ARG A 331 -17.10 33.30 2.08
N PRO A 332 -16.61 34.24 1.25
CA PRO A 332 -15.74 35.32 1.72
C PRO A 332 -16.52 36.31 2.61
N GLY A 333 -16.08 36.49 3.86
CA GLY A 333 -16.64 37.51 4.78
C GLY A 333 -16.07 38.92 4.51
N GLY A 334 -16.90 39.97 4.57
CA GLY A 334 -16.43 41.37 4.46
C GLY A 334 -17.51 42.44 4.20
N LEU A 335 -17.25 43.66 4.69
CA LEU A 335 -18.17 44.83 4.77
C LEU A 335 -18.38 45.61 3.45
N ASN A 336 -17.69 45.31 2.33
CA ASN A 336 -17.99 45.89 1.00
C ASN A 336 -17.52 45.04 -0.20
N ALA A 337 -17.94 45.38 -1.43
CA ALA A 337 -17.64 44.63 -2.67
C ALA A 337 -16.13 44.54 -3.03
N LEU A 338 -15.34 45.58 -2.78
CA LEU A 338 -13.88 45.59 -3.03
C LEU A 338 -13.11 44.71 -2.03
N LEU A 339 -13.55 44.68 -0.77
CA LEU A 339 -13.03 43.82 0.28
C LEU A 339 -13.43 42.35 0.05
N ARG A 340 -14.64 42.10 -0.48
CA ARG A 340 -15.11 40.76 -0.87
C ARG A 340 -14.32 40.18 -2.05
N ALA A 341 -13.96 41.00 -3.05
CA ALA A 341 -13.09 40.56 -4.15
C ALA A 341 -11.67 40.21 -3.69
N ARG A 342 -11.10 40.98 -2.76
CA ARG A 342 -9.82 40.62 -2.10
C ARG A 342 -9.93 39.36 -1.25
N ALA A 343 -11.03 39.19 -0.51
CA ALA A 343 -11.30 38.00 0.30
C ALA A 343 -11.49 36.74 -0.55
N ALA A 344 -12.07 36.85 -1.75
CA ALA A 344 -12.17 35.74 -2.71
C ALA A 344 -10.80 35.26 -3.21
N ALA A 345 -9.85 36.18 -3.46
CA ALA A 345 -8.48 35.83 -3.84
C ALA A 345 -7.65 35.21 -2.69
N GLY A 346 -8.11 35.33 -1.44
CA GLY A 346 -7.54 34.65 -0.27
C GLY A 346 -8.31 33.40 0.15
N SER A 347 -9.30 32.96 -0.63
CA SER A 347 -10.19 31.85 -0.27
C SER A 347 -9.46 30.49 -0.23
N PRO A 348 -9.75 29.61 0.75
CA PRO A 348 -9.26 28.24 0.77
C PRO A 348 -9.61 27.43 -0.50
N CYS A 349 -10.74 27.71 -1.13
CA CYS A 349 -11.16 27.03 -2.36
C CYS A 349 -10.97 27.87 -3.64
N MET A 350 -10.04 28.83 -3.60
CA MET A 350 -9.42 29.36 -4.82
C MET A 350 -8.62 28.27 -5.52
N HIS A 351 -8.57 28.30 -6.86
CA HIS A 351 -7.93 27.30 -7.72
C HIS A 351 -6.51 26.88 -7.29
N THR A 352 -5.63 27.84 -6.97
CA THR A 352 -4.25 27.58 -6.56
C THR A 352 -4.13 27.09 -5.11
N ASN A 353 -5.21 27.20 -4.34
CA ASN A 353 -5.31 26.79 -2.94
C ASN A 353 -6.00 25.44 -2.77
N LEU A 354 -6.67 24.90 -3.80
CA LEU A 354 -7.28 23.56 -3.74
C LEU A 354 -6.29 22.45 -3.33
N PRO A 355 -5.04 22.40 -3.83
CA PRO A 355 -4.02 21.46 -3.36
C PRO A 355 -3.51 21.75 -1.94
N ARG A 356 -4.03 22.77 -1.26
CA ARG A 356 -3.72 23.16 0.13
C ARG A 356 -4.95 23.08 1.03
N LEU A 357 -6.11 22.67 0.51
CA LEU A 357 -7.35 22.57 1.28
C LEU A 357 -7.37 21.25 2.07
N ALA A 358 -7.56 21.33 3.39
CA ALA A 358 -7.56 20.16 4.28
C ALA A 358 -8.58 19.11 3.84
N ASP A 359 -9.81 19.58 3.59
CA ASP A 359 -10.93 18.73 3.21
C ASP A 359 -10.69 18.04 1.87
N ALA A 360 -10.07 18.74 0.91
CA ALA A 360 -9.67 18.14 -0.36
C ALA A 360 -8.64 17.03 -0.15
N ALA A 361 -7.65 17.24 0.72
CA ALA A 361 -6.64 16.22 1.04
C ALA A 361 -7.27 14.99 1.73
N ILE A 362 -8.18 15.19 2.67
CA ILE A 362 -8.90 14.10 3.37
C ILE A 362 -9.75 13.30 2.38
N MET A 363 -10.46 13.98 1.48
CA MET A 363 -11.29 13.33 0.47
C MET A 363 -10.43 12.58 -0.56
N ALA A 364 -9.28 13.13 -0.95
CA ALA A 364 -8.34 12.49 -1.86
C ALA A 364 -7.68 11.26 -1.23
N ALA A 365 -7.29 11.33 0.05
CA ALA A 365 -6.80 10.19 0.81
C ALA A 365 -7.87 9.10 0.94
N SER A 366 -9.14 9.48 1.15
CA SER A 366 -10.27 8.54 1.21
C SER A 366 -10.54 7.85 -0.13
N ALA A 367 -10.47 8.60 -1.24
CA ALA A 367 -10.59 8.03 -2.58
C ALA A 367 -9.42 7.10 -2.93
N THR A 368 -8.20 7.51 -2.59
CA THR A 368 -6.98 6.71 -2.75
C THR A 368 -7.06 5.42 -1.95
N LYS A 369 -7.50 5.48 -0.68
CA LYS A 369 -7.70 4.30 0.16
C LYS A 369 -8.68 3.31 -0.47
N ARG A 370 -9.79 3.77 -1.05
CA ARG A 370 -10.73 2.89 -1.76
C ARG A 370 -10.10 2.25 -2.99
N ALA A 371 -9.34 3.01 -3.78
CA ALA A 371 -8.64 2.50 -4.95
C ALA A 371 -7.58 1.46 -4.56
N VAL A 372 -6.80 1.73 -3.50
CA VAL A 372 -5.79 0.82 -2.96
C VAL A 372 -6.42 -0.46 -2.43
N LEU A 373 -7.52 -0.36 -1.68
CA LEU A 373 -8.23 -1.55 -1.18
C LEU A 373 -8.81 -2.40 -2.31
N ALA A 374 -9.22 -1.78 -3.42
CA ALA A 374 -9.68 -2.49 -4.60
C ALA A 374 -8.51 -3.15 -5.36
N GLU A 375 -7.39 -2.45 -5.50
CA GLU A 375 -6.21 -2.92 -6.23
C GLU A 375 -5.46 -4.03 -5.48
N LEU A 376 -5.28 -3.88 -4.16
CA LEU A 376 -4.67 -4.91 -3.32
C LEU A 376 -5.59 -6.11 -3.07
N ALA A 377 -6.86 -6.00 -3.46
CA ALA A 377 -7.75 -7.15 -3.59
C ALA A 377 -7.59 -7.88 -4.93
N ASP A 378 -6.87 -7.32 -5.91
CA ASP A 378 -6.78 -7.75 -7.31
C ASP A 378 -5.38 -8.29 -7.68
N THR A 379 -4.96 -9.35 -7.00
CA THR A 379 -3.81 -10.15 -7.45
C THR A 379 -4.26 -11.61 -7.51
N ASP A 380 -4.43 -12.07 -8.74
CA ASP A 380 -5.10 -13.32 -9.10
C ASP A 380 -4.56 -14.54 -8.34
N PRO A 381 -5.42 -15.44 -7.84
CA PRO A 381 -5.01 -16.80 -7.50
C PRO A 381 -4.60 -17.54 -8.79
N VAL A 382 -3.67 -18.49 -8.65
CA VAL A 382 -3.22 -19.33 -9.78
C VAL A 382 -4.38 -20.15 -10.34
N VAL A 383 -4.95 -19.71 -11.46
CA VAL A 383 -6.00 -20.44 -12.20
C VAL A 383 -5.33 -21.40 -13.20
N VAL A 384 -5.64 -22.69 -13.12
CA VAL A 384 -5.32 -23.68 -14.16
C VAL A 384 -6.53 -23.78 -15.12
N PRO A 385 -6.44 -23.34 -16.38
CA PRO A 385 -7.60 -23.33 -17.28
C PRO A 385 -8.00 -24.74 -17.75
N ARG A 386 -9.32 -24.98 -17.89
CA ARG A 386 -9.89 -25.99 -18.79
C ARG A 386 -10.69 -25.29 -19.91
N PRO A 387 -10.89 -25.93 -21.08
CA PRO A 387 -11.60 -25.31 -22.21
C PRO A 387 -13.09 -25.07 -21.93
N ARG A 388 -13.66 -23.98 -22.47
CA ARG A 388 -15.09 -23.63 -22.43
C ARG A 388 -15.90 -24.45 -23.45
N THR A 389 -17.10 -24.90 -23.09
CA THR A 389 -18.10 -25.49 -24.02
C THR A 389 -19.47 -24.82 -23.84
N ASP A 390 -20.07 -24.36 -24.94
CA ASP A 390 -21.48 -23.90 -25.05
C ASP A 390 -22.44 -25.09 -24.90
N PRO A 391 -23.55 -25.03 -24.13
CA PRO A 391 -24.48 -26.14 -23.90
C PRO A 391 -25.62 -26.34 -24.93
N GLY A 392 -25.87 -25.41 -25.87
CA GLY A 392 -26.90 -25.53 -26.91
C GLY A 392 -28.37 -25.49 -26.41
N PRO A 393 -29.38 -25.52 -27.32
CA PRO A 393 -30.79 -25.35 -26.99
C PRO A 393 -31.40 -26.51 -26.18
N LEU A 394 -32.40 -26.20 -25.36
CA LEU A 394 -33.24 -27.17 -24.64
C LEU A 394 -34.54 -27.42 -25.41
N VAL A 395 -34.83 -28.65 -25.81
CA VAL A 395 -36.03 -28.98 -26.58
C VAL A 395 -36.92 -29.96 -25.83
N PHE A 396 -38.17 -29.59 -25.60
CA PHE A 396 -39.20 -30.52 -25.14
C PHE A 396 -39.76 -31.26 -26.35
N LEU A 397 -39.54 -32.57 -26.43
CA LEU A 397 -40.05 -33.45 -27.47
C LEU A 397 -41.19 -34.27 -26.86
N VAL A 398 -42.44 -33.91 -27.16
CA VAL A 398 -43.61 -34.43 -26.44
C VAL A 398 -44.46 -35.31 -27.35
N ASP A 399 -44.70 -36.56 -26.91
CA ASP A 399 -45.68 -37.44 -27.51
C ASP A 399 -47.10 -36.95 -27.21
N THR A 400 -47.91 -36.86 -28.26
CA THR A 400 -49.32 -36.51 -28.22
C THR A 400 -50.15 -37.59 -28.89
N SER A 401 -49.67 -38.83 -28.96
CA SER A 401 -50.37 -39.98 -29.52
C SER A 401 -51.72 -40.27 -28.84
N SER A 402 -52.55 -41.12 -29.46
CA SER A 402 -53.88 -41.45 -28.94
C SER A 402 -53.86 -42.18 -27.59
N SER A 403 -52.78 -42.91 -27.25
CA SER A 403 -52.61 -43.55 -25.94
C SER A 403 -52.55 -42.54 -24.80
N MET A 404 -52.05 -41.32 -25.07
CA MET A 404 -52.02 -40.22 -24.11
C MET A 404 -53.42 -39.72 -23.71
N ALA A 405 -54.49 -40.16 -24.40
CA ALA A 405 -55.89 -39.91 -24.04
C ALA A 405 -56.43 -40.86 -22.97
N GLU A 406 -55.71 -41.94 -22.66
CA GLU A 406 -56.12 -42.93 -21.66
C GLU A 406 -56.03 -42.37 -20.24
N LYS A 407 -56.82 -42.98 -19.34
CA LYS A 407 -56.73 -42.69 -17.92
C LYS A 407 -55.60 -43.49 -17.27
N ASP A 408 -54.94 -42.86 -16.33
CA ASP A 408 -53.89 -43.41 -15.50
C ASP A 408 -54.48 -44.29 -14.37
N ALA A 409 -53.62 -44.97 -13.60
CA ALA A 409 -54.03 -45.79 -12.46
C ALA A 409 -54.77 -45.01 -11.35
N ALA A 410 -54.67 -43.68 -11.31
CA ALA A 410 -55.33 -42.78 -10.37
C ALA A 410 -56.61 -42.12 -10.94
N GLY A 411 -56.96 -42.38 -12.20
CA GLY A 411 -58.15 -41.88 -12.89
C GLY A 411 -57.98 -40.56 -13.68
N ALA A 412 -56.78 -39.98 -13.74
CA ALA A 412 -56.46 -38.76 -14.49
C ALA A 412 -56.01 -39.07 -15.93
N VAL A 413 -56.16 -38.13 -16.88
CA VAL A 413 -55.72 -38.33 -18.27
C VAL A 413 -54.19 -38.23 -18.35
N ARG A 414 -53.52 -39.18 -19.00
CA ARG A 414 -52.04 -39.23 -19.08
C ARG A 414 -51.43 -37.93 -19.64
N LEU A 415 -52.03 -37.35 -20.68
CA LEU A 415 -51.58 -36.06 -21.22
C LEU A 415 -51.73 -34.91 -20.21
N GLU A 416 -52.77 -34.89 -19.37
CA GLU A 416 -52.96 -33.83 -18.37
C GLU A 416 -51.90 -33.91 -17.26
N ALA A 417 -51.50 -35.13 -16.88
CA ALA A 417 -50.38 -35.35 -15.97
C ALA A 417 -49.05 -34.90 -16.59
N ALA A 418 -48.81 -35.22 -17.86
CA ALA A 418 -47.64 -34.76 -18.61
C ALA A 418 -47.60 -33.24 -18.74
N GLN A 419 -48.74 -32.60 -19.05
CA GLN A 419 -48.87 -31.14 -19.06
C GLN A 419 -48.54 -30.55 -17.69
N THR A 420 -49.07 -31.10 -16.60
CA THR A 420 -48.80 -30.59 -15.24
C THR A 420 -47.31 -30.66 -14.91
N SER A 421 -46.65 -31.78 -15.24
CA SER A 421 -45.21 -31.95 -15.02
C SER A 421 -44.39 -30.96 -15.85
N LEU A 422 -44.68 -30.85 -17.15
CA LEU A 422 -44.03 -29.89 -18.04
C LEU A 422 -44.25 -28.43 -17.61
N LEU A 423 -45.45 -28.07 -17.13
CA LEU A 423 -45.78 -26.73 -16.67
C LEU A 423 -45.04 -26.35 -15.38
N ASN A 424 -44.80 -27.30 -14.48
CA ASN A 424 -43.95 -27.08 -13.33
C ASN A 424 -42.48 -26.91 -13.73
N GLN A 425 -42.04 -27.61 -14.78
CA GLN A 425 -40.66 -27.58 -15.28
C GLN A 425 -40.31 -26.31 -16.04
N ILE A 426 -41.18 -25.82 -16.93
CA ILE A 426 -40.87 -24.63 -17.73
C ILE A 426 -40.66 -23.36 -16.89
N ARG A 427 -41.15 -23.35 -15.64
CA ARG A 427 -40.95 -22.27 -14.67
C ARG A 427 -39.51 -22.18 -14.16
N THR A 428 -38.68 -23.20 -14.34
CA THR A 428 -37.28 -23.24 -13.89
C THR A 428 -36.28 -23.01 -15.03
N ILE A 429 -36.77 -22.77 -16.26
CA ILE A 429 -35.94 -22.46 -17.43
C ILE A 429 -35.47 -21.01 -17.35
N SER A 430 -34.15 -20.80 -17.50
CA SER A 430 -33.57 -19.45 -17.61
C SER A 430 -33.94 -18.78 -18.93
N ASP A 431 -34.28 -17.49 -18.90
CA ASP A 431 -34.57 -16.68 -20.08
C ASP A 431 -33.37 -16.56 -21.05
N ARG A 432 -32.16 -16.89 -20.56
CA ARG A 432 -30.90 -16.85 -21.32
C ARG A 432 -30.59 -18.13 -22.11
N ARG A 433 -31.39 -19.20 -21.97
CA ARG A 433 -31.26 -20.43 -22.78
C ARG A 433 -32.41 -20.54 -23.77
N ALA A 434 -32.10 -20.76 -25.03
CA ALA A 434 -33.13 -20.98 -26.05
C ALA A 434 -33.87 -22.29 -25.73
N ALA A 435 -35.19 -22.22 -25.60
CA ALA A 435 -36.03 -23.39 -25.37
C ALA A 435 -37.06 -23.55 -26.49
N ALA A 436 -37.39 -24.80 -26.82
CA ALA A 436 -38.30 -25.17 -27.91
C ALA A 436 -39.28 -26.25 -27.47
N LEU A 437 -40.41 -26.34 -28.17
CA LEU A 437 -41.40 -27.42 -28.04
C LEU A 437 -41.66 -28.05 -29.41
N TRP A 438 -41.35 -29.33 -29.52
CA TRP A 438 -41.67 -30.19 -30.65
C TRP A 438 -42.69 -31.24 -30.21
N THR A 439 -43.75 -31.43 -30.99
CA THR A 439 -44.79 -32.43 -30.68
C THR A 439 -44.93 -33.41 -31.81
N TYR A 440 -45.19 -34.67 -31.49
CA TYR A 440 -45.48 -35.72 -32.46
C TYR A 440 -46.65 -36.59 -31.99
N PRO A 441 -47.43 -37.20 -32.92
CA PRO A 441 -47.41 -36.98 -34.36
C PRO A 441 -48.10 -35.65 -34.74
N ALA A 442 -48.00 -35.23 -36.01
CA ALA A 442 -48.82 -34.12 -36.51
C ALA A 442 -50.31 -34.52 -36.55
N SER A 443 -51.22 -33.54 -36.38
CA SER A 443 -52.68 -33.75 -36.34
C SER A 443 -53.18 -34.63 -37.49
N GLY A 444 -53.81 -35.78 -37.16
CA GLY A 444 -54.34 -36.75 -38.14
C GLY A 444 -53.30 -37.75 -38.71
N GLY A 445 -52.12 -37.86 -38.09
CA GLY A 445 -50.94 -38.50 -38.67
C GLY A 445 -50.88 -40.03 -38.63
N ASN A 446 -50.70 -40.62 -39.82
CA ASN A 446 -50.18 -41.94 -40.14
C ASN A 446 -48.65 -41.93 -39.98
N CYS A 447 -48.13 -42.20 -38.77
CA CYS A 447 -46.70 -42.19 -38.44
C CYS A 447 -45.89 -40.92 -38.82
N SER A 448 -46.47 -39.72 -38.66
CA SER A 448 -45.81 -38.44 -38.98
C SER A 448 -44.82 -37.97 -37.90
N ALA A 449 -43.62 -37.52 -38.28
CA ALA A 449 -42.56 -37.06 -37.37
C ALA A 449 -42.90 -35.80 -36.53
N GLY A 450 -44.04 -35.16 -36.78
CA GLY A 450 -44.46 -33.97 -36.05
C GLY A 450 -43.69 -32.71 -36.45
N GLY A 451 -43.66 -31.70 -35.57
CA GLY A 451 -43.02 -30.41 -35.84
C GLY A 451 -42.98 -29.49 -34.61
N TYR A 452 -42.31 -28.34 -34.76
CA TYR A 452 -42.29 -27.30 -33.72
C TYR A 452 -43.68 -26.69 -33.50
N ARG A 453 -44.09 -26.67 -32.23
CA ARG A 453 -45.12 -25.76 -31.70
C ARG A 453 -44.50 -24.43 -31.28
N LEU A 454 -43.27 -24.50 -30.78
CA LEU A 454 -42.42 -23.35 -30.51
C LEU A 454 -40.98 -23.68 -30.95
N PRO A 455 -40.41 -22.97 -31.94
CA PRO A 455 -39.00 -23.15 -32.29
C PRO A 455 -38.09 -22.60 -31.17
N PRO A 456 -36.78 -22.93 -31.16
CA PRO A 456 -35.83 -22.43 -30.16
C PRO A 456 -35.93 -20.91 -29.97
N THR A 457 -36.37 -20.49 -28.79
CA THR A 457 -36.70 -19.09 -28.47
C THR A 457 -36.12 -18.73 -27.08
N LEU A 458 -35.48 -17.56 -26.96
CA LEU A 458 -35.08 -17.01 -25.65
C LEU A 458 -36.29 -16.47 -24.89
N GLY A 459 -36.30 -16.56 -23.56
CA GLY A 459 -37.44 -16.16 -22.75
C GLY A 459 -38.74 -16.93 -23.08
N ALA A 460 -38.61 -18.20 -23.48
CA ALA A 460 -39.71 -18.99 -24.03
C ALA A 460 -40.76 -19.42 -22.98
N ALA A 461 -40.47 -19.33 -21.68
CA ALA A 461 -41.31 -19.91 -20.62
C ALA A 461 -42.80 -19.51 -20.70
N PRO A 462 -43.19 -18.24 -20.91
CA PRO A 462 -44.61 -17.87 -21.03
C PRO A 462 -45.28 -18.45 -22.28
N ARG A 463 -44.55 -18.60 -23.38
CA ARG A 463 -45.07 -19.16 -24.64
C ARG A 463 -45.17 -20.68 -24.57
N LEU A 464 -44.19 -21.32 -23.93
CA LEU A 464 -44.23 -22.75 -23.64
C LEU A 464 -45.42 -23.09 -22.75
N ASP A 465 -45.72 -22.28 -21.73
CA ASP A 465 -46.89 -22.50 -20.83
C ASP A 465 -48.20 -22.56 -21.65
N ALA A 466 -48.40 -21.60 -22.55
CA ALA A 466 -49.56 -21.54 -23.41
C ALA A 466 -49.65 -22.75 -24.37
N GLU A 467 -48.56 -23.10 -25.05
CA GLU A 467 -48.54 -24.21 -26.01
C GLU A 467 -48.71 -25.57 -25.33
N ILE A 468 -48.09 -25.78 -24.17
CA ILE A 468 -48.22 -27.03 -23.40
C ILE A 468 -49.67 -27.23 -22.96
N ARG A 469 -50.36 -26.19 -22.45
CA ARG A 469 -51.78 -26.27 -22.08
C ARG A 469 -52.69 -26.58 -23.27
N ALA A 470 -52.29 -26.24 -24.49
CA ALA A 470 -53.07 -26.43 -25.70
C ALA A 470 -52.91 -27.82 -26.34
N LEU A 471 -52.04 -28.68 -25.81
CA LEU A 471 -51.82 -30.02 -26.36
C LEU A 471 -53.08 -30.90 -26.26
N ARG A 472 -53.30 -31.73 -27.28
CA ARG A 472 -54.42 -32.67 -27.38
C ARG A 472 -53.91 -34.01 -27.92
N PRO A 473 -54.42 -35.15 -27.42
CA PRO A 473 -53.97 -36.46 -27.86
C PRO A 473 -54.61 -36.85 -29.20
N SER A 474 -53.82 -37.31 -30.17
CA SER A 474 -54.22 -37.85 -31.46
C SER A 474 -53.08 -38.58 -32.18
N GLY A 475 -53.36 -39.71 -32.84
CA GLY A 475 -52.47 -40.36 -33.81
C GLY A 475 -51.56 -41.47 -33.24
N ASP A 476 -50.59 -41.90 -34.07
CA ASP A 476 -49.58 -42.95 -33.76
C ASP A 476 -48.36 -42.42 -32.96
N THR A 477 -47.38 -43.28 -32.60
CA THR A 477 -46.19 -42.93 -31.78
C THR A 477 -44.87 -43.05 -32.57
N PRO A 478 -44.56 -42.13 -33.51
CA PRO A 478 -43.34 -42.14 -34.32
C PRO A 478 -42.13 -41.48 -33.63
N THR A 479 -41.72 -42.00 -32.48
CA THR A 479 -40.59 -41.48 -31.67
C THR A 479 -39.27 -41.37 -32.44
N GLY A 480 -38.88 -42.44 -33.16
CA GLY A 480 -37.65 -42.46 -33.97
C GLY A 480 -37.66 -41.44 -35.11
N PRO A 481 -38.71 -41.41 -35.95
CA PRO A 481 -38.88 -40.38 -36.98
C PRO A 481 -38.89 -38.96 -36.42
N ALA A 482 -39.55 -38.71 -35.27
CA ALA A 482 -39.61 -37.40 -34.62
C ALA A 482 -38.23 -36.94 -34.15
N LEU A 483 -37.47 -37.81 -33.47
CA LEU A 483 -36.11 -37.51 -33.01
C LEU A 483 -35.19 -37.18 -34.19
N ARG A 484 -35.25 -37.96 -35.28
CA ARG A 484 -34.46 -37.71 -36.50
C ARG A 484 -34.81 -36.36 -37.13
N ALA A 485 -36.10 -36.04 -37.26
CA ALA A 485 -36.56 -34.81 -37.89
C ALA A 485 -36.19 -33.57 -37.06
N LEU A 486 -36.31 -33.65 -35.74
CA LEU A 486 -35.91 -32.58 -34.82
C LEU A 486 -34.41 -32.29 -34.93
N VAL A 487 -33.56 -33.31 -34.87
CA VAL A 487 -32.10 -33.13 -34.99
C VAL A 487 -31.72 -32.53 -36.35
N ALA A 488 -32.31 -33.03 -37.45
CA ALA A 488 -32.07 -32.46 -38.76
C ALA A 488 -32.47 -30.99 -38.84
N SER A 489 -33.57 -30.60 -38.16
CA SER A 489 -33.98 -29.20 -38.08
C SER A 489 -33.01 -28.33 -37.27
N LEU A 490 -32.45 -28.85 -36.17
CA LEU A 490 -31.46 -28.15 -35.36
C LEU A 490 -30.14 -27.97 -36.13
N GLN A 491 -29.68 -29.01 -36.82
CA GLN A 491 -28.50 -28.96 -37.69
C GLN A 491 -28.68 -27.95 -38.83
N ALA A 492 -29.86 -27.91 -39.45
CA ALA A 492 -30.19 -26.91 -40.48
C ALA A 492 -30.20 -25.47 -39.94
N ALA A 493 -30.45 -25.29 -38.63
CA ALA A 493 -30.37 -24.02 -37.94
C ALA A 493 -28.95 -23.65 -37.48
N GLY A 494 -27.94 -24.48 -37.74
CA GLY A 494 -26.53 -24.25 -37.38
C GLY A 494 -26.12 -24.78 -36.00
N GLU A 495 -26.99 -25.53 -35.32
CA GLU A 495 -26.67 -26.12 -34.02
C GLU A 495 -25.75 -27.34 -34.18
N SER A 496 -24.80 -27.49 -33.25
CA SER A 496 -23.89 -28.64 -33.18
C SER A 496 -24.16 -29.55 -31.98
N ARG A 497 -25.03 -29.12 -31.06
CA ARG A 497 -25.46 -29.88 -29.87
C ARG A 497 -26.88 -29.50 -29.46
N ALA A 498 -27.55 -30.37 -28.71
CA ALA A 498 -28.81 -30.03 -28.04
C ALA A 498 -29.12 -30.96 -26.85
N THR A 499 -29.88 -30.46 -25.88
CA THR A 499 -30.49 -31.27 -24.82
C THR A 499 -31.97 -31.45 -25.13
N ILE A 500 -32.45 -32.68 -25.17
CA ILE A 500 -33.85 -33.01 -25.42
C ILE A 500 -34.48 -33.61 -24.16
N VAL A 501 -35.65 -33.11 -23.77
CA VAL A 501 -36.53 -33.77 -22.79
C VAL A 501 -37.63 -34.47 -23.58
N LEU A 502 -37.50 -35.79 -23.73
CA LEU A 502 -38.45 -36.64 -24.44
C LEU A 502 -39.52 -37.13 -23.47
N VAL A 503 -40.79 -36.78 -23.71
CA VAL A 503 -41.95 -37.24 -22.95
C VAL A 503 -42.74 -38.22 -23.80
N SER A 504 -42.96 -39.45 -23.32
CA SER A 504 -43.73 -40.49 -24.02
C SER A 504 -44.45 -41.44 -23.06
N ASP A 505 -45.64 -41.93 -23.44
CA ASP A 505 -46.35 -43.02 -22.74
C ASP A 505 -46.32 -44.36 -23.49
N GLY A 506 -45.79 -44.37 -24.72
CA GLY A 506 -45.92 -45.50 -25.65
C GLY A 506 -44.60 -46.05 -26.17
N GLU A 507 -44.65 -47.34 -26.52
CA GLU A 507 -43.68 -48.00 -27.39
C GLU A 507 -43.83 -47.47 -28.82
N SER A 508 -42.72 -47.19 -29.52
CA SER A 508 -42.80 -46.77 -30.91
C SER A 508 -43.45 -47.84 -31.81
N ASN A 509 -44.55 -47.46 -32.47
CA ASN A 509 -45.34 -48.36 -33.33
C ASN A 509 -45.16 -48.05 -34.84
N CYS A 510 -44.13 -47.28 -35.19
CA CYS A 510 -43.91 -46.75 -36.53
C CYS A 510 -42.56 -47.18 -37.13
N SER A 511 -42.39 -48.48 -37.39
CA SER A 511 -41.37 -49.17 -38.25
C SER A 511 -39.89 -48.73 -38.19
N VAL A 512 -39.49 -47.83 -37.29
CA VAL A 512 -38.14 -47.29 -37.15
C VAL A 512 -37.78 -47.29 -35.67
N ASP A 513 -36.77 -48.09 -35.31
CA ASP A 513 -36.27 -48.18 -33.94
C ASP A 513 -35.67 -46.83 -33.48
N PRO A 514 -36.24 -46.18 -32.44
CA PRO A 514 -35.73 -44.91 -31.92
C PRO A 514 -34.33 -45.02 -31.32
N CYS A 515 -33.95 -46.17 -30.78
CA CYS A 515 -32.63 -46.33 -30.17
C CYS A 515 -31.52 -46.33 -31.23
N THR A 516 -31.73 -47.04 -32.34
CA THR A 516 -30.86 -46.98 -33.52
C THR A 516 -30.75 -45.56 -34.08
N VAL A 517 -31.84 -44.77 -34.06
CA VAL A 517 -31.81 -43.37 -34.48
C VAL A 517 -30.91 -42.54 -33.57
N ALA A 518 -31.08 -42.65 -32.26
CA ALA A 518 -30.29 -41.93 -31.27
C ALA A 518 -28.78 -42.23 -31.39
N GLU A 519 -28.41 -43.50 -31.60
CA GLU A 519 -27.04 -43.93 -31.86
C GLU A 519 -26.48 -43.33 -33.17
N SER A 520 -27.27 -43.37 -34.25
CA SER A 520 -26.85 -42.84 -35.55
C SER A 520 -26.58 -41.33 -35.53
N VAL A 521 -27.35 -40.56 -34.76
CA VAL A 521 -27.17 -39.11 -34.65
C VAL A 521 -25.83 -38.77 -33.98
N ARG A 522 -25.48 -39.49 -32.90
CA ARG A 522 -24.18 -39.28 -32.23
C ARG A 522 -23.01 -39.74 -33.09
N ALA A 523 -23.17 -40.83 -33.82
CA ALA A 523 -22.16 -41.30 -34.77
C ALA A 523 -21.87 -40.28 -35.89
N GLN A 524 -22.83 -39.40 -36.20
CA GLN A 524 -22.69 -38.30 -37.16
C GLN A 524 -22.03 -37.03 -36.56
N GLY A 525 -21.64 -37.07 -35.28
CA GLY A 525 -20.89 -35.98 -34.62
C GLY A 525 -21.75 -34.86 -34.03
N PHE A 526 -23.08 -35.02 -33.96
CA PHE A 526 -23.96 -34.09 -33.25
C PHE A 526 -24.03 -34.47 -31.77
N ASP A 527 -23.69 -33.54 -30.88
CA ASP A 527 -23.64 -33.77 -29.43
C ASP A 527 -25.05 -33.72 -28.83
N LEU A 528 -25.71 -34.88 -28.88
CA LEU A 528 -27.10 -35.07 -28.47
C LEU A 528 -27.17 -35.72 -27.08
N GLN A 529 -27.84 -35.04 -26.14
CA GLN A 529 -28.29 -35.62 -24.87
C GLN A 529 -29.83 -35.70 -24.87
N VAL A 530 -30.39 -36.88 -24.62
CA VAL A 530 -31.85 -37.09 -24.52
C VAL A 530 -32.21 -37.64 -23.14
N ASP A 531 -32.88 -36.82 -22.35
CA ASP A 531 -33.48 -37.24 -21.08
C ASP A 531 -34.92 -37.69 -21.34
N THR A 532 -35.25 -38.92 -20.98
CA THR A 532 -36.53 -39.53 -21.31
C THR A 532 -37.42 -39.66 -20.09
N VAL A 533 -38.69 -39.28 -20.23
CA VAL A 533 -39.71 -39.32 -19.19
C VAL A 533 -40.82 -40.27 -19.63
N GLY A 534 -40.94 -41.40 -18.94
CA GLY A 534 -41.96 -42.41 -19.16
C GLY A 534 -43.19 -42.16 -18.31
N PHE A 535 -44.36 -42.01 -18.94
CA PHE A 535 -45.65 -41.83 -18.25
C PHE A 535 -46.43 -43.15 -18.24
N GLN A 536 -46.38 -43.92 -17.13
CA GLN A 536 -47.09 -45.20 -16.97
C GLN A 536 -46.92 -46.13 -18.19
N ILE A 537 -45.67 -46.30 -18.59
CA ILE A 537 -45.27 -46.93 -19.85
C ILE A 537 -45.15 -48.46 -19.68
N SER A 538 -45.36 -49.20 -20.79
CA SER A 538 -45.13 -50.64 -20.82
C SER A 538 -43.65 -50.99 -20.59
N GLU A 539 -43.36 -52.22 -20.17
CA GLU A 539 -41.96 -52.70 -20.00
C GLU A 539 -41.14 -52.54 -21.29
N LYS A 540 -41.79 -52.74 -22.45
CA LYS A 540 -41.16 -52.59 -23.76
C LYS A 540 -40.89 -51.13 -24.12
N GLY A 541 -41.83 -50.22 -23.86
CA GLY A 541 -41.61 -48.79 -24.04
C GLY A 541 -40.58 -48.21 -23.06
N ARG A 542 -40.56 -48.71 -21.82
CA ARG A 542 -39.52 -48.37 -20.84
C ARG A 542 -38.13 -48.75 -21.34
N ALA A 543 -37.95 -49.99 -21.81
CA ALA A 543 -36.68 -50.44 -22.35
C ALA A 543 -36.23 -49.60 -23.56
N GLU A 544 -37.17 -49.15 -24.40
CA GLU A 544 -36.91 -48.25 -25.53
C GLU A 544 -36.41 -46.87 -25.05
N LEU A 545 -37.10 -46.24 -24.09
CA LEU A 545 -36.69 -44.94 -23.54
C LEU A 545 -35.35 -45.01 -22.78
N GLU A 546 -35.13 -46.05 -21.97
CA GLU A 546 -33.85 -46.33 -21.31
C GLU A 546 -32.71 -46.51 -22.33
N CYS A 547 -32.99 -47.15 -23.47
CA CYS A 547 -32.03 -47.30 -24.56
C CYS A 547 -31.66 -45.95 -25.18
N ILE A 548 -32.64 -45.10 -25.50
CA ILE A 548 -32.40 -43.75 -26.05
C ILE A 548 -31.55 -42.92 -25.09
N ALA A 549 -31.94 -42.87 -23.81
CA ALA A 549 -31.22 -42.14 -22.77
C ALA A 549 -29.79 -42.67 -22.62
N GLY A 550 -29.61 -43.99 -22.50
CA GLY A 550 -28.30 -44.63 -22.37
C GLY A 550 -27.39 -44.41 -23.58
N ARG A 551 -27.94 -44.41 -24.81
CA ARG A 551 -27.18 -44.14 -26.04
C ARG A 551 -26.81 -42.68 -26.19
N THR A 552 -27.47 -41.75 -25.51
CA THR A 552 -27.24 -40.31 -25.64
C THR A 552 -26.60 -39.66 -24.41
N GLY A 553 -26.31 -40.43 -23.36
CA GLY A 553 -25.78 -39.90 -22.11
C GLY A 553 -26.83 -39.15 -21.27
N GLY A 554 -28.11 -39.32 -21.56
CA GLY A 554 -29.21 -38.84 -20.73
C GLY A 554 -29.62 -39.86 -19.65
N SER A 555 -30.76 -39.64 -19.00
CA SER A 555 -31.33 -40.61 -18.05
C SER A 555 -32.82 -40.82 -18.26
N TYR A 556 -33.28 -42.01 -17.91
CA TYR A 556 -34.68 -42.38 -17.86
C TYR A 556 -35.29 -42.04 -16.50
N LEU A 557 -36.49 -41.46 -16.53
CA LEU A 557 -37.26 -41.07 -15.35
C LEU A 557 -38.69 -41.60 -15.48
N ASP A 558 -39.19 -42.19 -14.40
CA ASP A 558 -40.58 -42.62 -14.28
C ASP A 558 -41.37 -41.56 -13.52
N VAL A 559 -42.59 -41.28 -13.95
CA VAL A 559 -43.38 -40.10 -13.53
C VAL A 559 -43.94 -40.19 -12.10
N ASP A 560 -43.75 -41.33 -11.44
CA ASP A 560 -44.05 -41.48 -10.02
C ASP A 560 -43.14 -40.62 -9.12
N ASP A 561 -42.04 -40.04 -9.65
CA ASP A 561 -41.06 -39.23 -8.92
C ASP A 561 -40.79 -37.86 -9.57
N GLY A 562 -41.70 -36.91 -9.34
CA GLY A 562 -41.61 -35.54 -9.87
C GLY A 562 -40.44 -34.71 -9.30
N ASP A 563 -39.93 -35.05 -8.13
CA ASP A 563 -38.86 -34.30 -7.46
C ASP A 563 -37.49 -34.58 -8.09
N THR A 564 -37.22 -35.83 -8.51
CA THR A 564 -35.97 -36.21 -9.18
C THR A 564 -35.82 -35.59 -10.58
N LEU A 565 -36.91 -35.47 -11.34
CA LEU A 565 -36.92 -34.75 -12.62
C LEU A 565 -36.70 -33.24 -12.42
N GLY A 566 -37.29 -32.68 -11.36
CA GLY A 566 -37.08 -31.29 -10.95
C GLY A 566 -35.61 -30.97 -10.64
N GLU A 567 -34.93 -31.80 -9.83
CA GLU A 567 -33.53 -31.60 -9.47
C GLU A 567 -32.56 -31.81 -10.66
N ARG A 568 -32.86 -32.77 -11.54
CA ARG A 568 -32.05 -33.04 -12.73
C ARG A 568 -32.22 -31.96 -13.81
N LEU A 569 -33.43 -31.45 -14.00
CA LEU A 569 -33.63 -30.28 -14.85
C LEU A 569 -33.05 -29.03 -14.21
N ARG A 570 -33.11 -28.84 -12.89
CA ARG A 570 -32.45 -27.73 -12.19
C ARG A 570 -30.94 -27.74 -12.41
N THR A 571 -30.28 -28.90 -12.26
CA THR A 571 -28.84 -29.03 -12.57
C THR A 571 -28.53 -28.87 -14.06
N THR A 572 -29.51 -29.10 -14.95
CA THR A 572 -29.39 -28.94 -16.40
C THR A 572 -29.77 -27.53 -16.90
N SER A 573 -30.57 -26.78 -16.14
CA SER A 573 -31.13 -25.47 -16.50
C SER A 573 -30.58 -24.30 -15.68
N GLN A 574 -29.89 -24.59 -14.57
CA GLN A 574 -29.28 -23.62 -13.66
C GLN A 574 -27.84 -24.01 -13.30
N PRO A 575 -26.99 -23.02 -12.98
CA PRO A 575 -25.67 -23.29 -12.41
C PRO A 575 -25.76 -23.97 -11.03
N VAL A 576 -24.78 -24.83 -10.72
CA VAL A 576 -24.67 -25.51 -9.41
C VAL A 576 -23.25 -25.38 -8.91
N LEU A 577 -23.02 -24.44 -8.00
CA LEU A 577 -21.71 -24.20 -7.40
C LEU A 577 -21.50 -25.13 -6.20
N ASP A 578 -20.43 -25.93 -6.25
CA ASP A 578 -20.04 -26.89 -5.21
C ASP A 578 -18.68 -26.51 -4.58
N PRO A 579 -18.67 -25.67 -3.53
CA PRO A 579 -17.46 -25.29 -2.82
C PRO A 579 -17.07 -26.32 -1.76
N VAL A 580 -15.85 -26.83 -1.84
CA VAL A 580 -15.22 -27.69 -0.82
C VAL A 580 -14.08 -26.93 -0.18
N LEU A 581 -14.00 -26.94 1.15
CA LEU A 581 -12.97 -26.24 1.92
C LEU A 581 -12.16 -27.25 2.75
N SER A 582 -10.84 -27.08 2.78
CA SER A 582 -9.89 -27.92 3.51
C SER A 582 -8.85 -27.06 4.22
N ALA A 583 -8.52 -27.41 5.45
CA ALA A 583 -7.47 -26.77 6.22
C ALA A 583 -6.81 -27.80 7.16
N PRO A 584 -5.60 -27.52 7.68
CA PRO A 584 -5.03 -28.29 8.77
C PRO A 584 -5.96 -28.35 9.98
N THR A 585 -5.94 -29.45 10.73
CA THR A 585 -6.76 -29.61 11.94
C THR A 585 -6.25 -28.80 13.12
N THR A 586 -4.94 -28.54 13.16
CA THR A 586 -4.28 -27.80 14.22
C THR A 586 -3.31 -26.77 13.65
N ALA A 587 -3.18 -25.63 14.32
CA ALA A 587 -2.22 -24.60 13.96
C ALA A 587 -1.55 -23.98 15.19
N SER A 588 -0.30 -23.55 15.01
CA SER A 588 0.46 -22.87 16.06
C SER A 588 0.10 -21.37 16.10
N PRO A 589 0.00 -20.75 17.28
CA PRO A 589 -0.28 -19.32 17.40
C PRO A 589 0.69 -18.46 16.58
N GLY A 590 0.17 -17.39 15.96
CA GLY A 590 0.97 -16.47 15.15
C GLY A 590 1.48 -16.99 13.80
N THR A 591 1.33 -18.29 13.48
CA THR A 591 1.78 -18.86 12.20
C THR A 591 0.86 -18.54 11.04
N GLU A 592 1.36 -18.61 9.80
CA GLU A 592 0.53 -18.57 8.59
C GLU A 592 0.09 -20.00 8.21
N VAL A 593 -1.21 -20.20 8.03
CA VAL A 593 -1.79 -21.48 7.61
C VAL A 593 -2.38 -21.34 6.21
N THR A 594 -2.07 -22.30 5.35
CA THR A 594 -2.72 -22.41 4.04
C THR A 594 -4.07 -23.13 4.20
N VAL A 595 -5.13 -22.46 3.77
CA VAL A 595 -6.48 -23.02 3.65
C VAL A 595 -6.78 -23.18 2.17
N GLU A 596 -7.13 -24.40 1.75
CA GLU A 596 -7.43 -24.72 0.36
C GLU A 596 -8.93 -24.82 0.15
N ALA A 597 -9.44 -24.34 -0.97
CA ALA A 597 -10.76 -24.67 -1.45
C ALA A 597 -10.73 -25.17 -2.89
N SER A 598 -11.72 -25.97 -3.25
CA SER A 598 -12.04 -26.25 -4.64
C SER A 598 -13.48 -25.84 -4.93
N LEU A 599 -13.69 -25.21 -6.08
CA LEU A 599 -15.02 -24.87 -6.55
C LEU A 599 -15.23 -25.49 -7.92
N THR A 600 -16.36 -26.17 -8.11
CA THR A 600 -16.80 -26.68 -9.41
C THR A 600 -18.21 -26.18 -9.70
N ASN A 601 -18.48 -25.76 -10.94
CA ASN A 601 -19.84 -25.65 -11.43
C ASN A 601 -20.30 -27.02 -11.93
N ALA A 602 -21.01 -27.77 -11.07
CA ALA A 602 -21.57 -29.08 -11.39
C ALA A 602 -22.84 -29.00 -12.26
N GLY A 603 -23.35 -27.79 -12.54
CA GLY A 603 -24.50 -27.58 -13.41
C GLY A 603 -24.13 -27.55 -14.90
N ALA A 604 -25.11 -27.74 -15.78
CA ALA A 604 -24.95 -27.69 -17.23
C ALA A 604 -25.02 -26.26 -17.82
N VAL A 605 -25.23 -25.25 -16.96
CA VAL A 605 -25.30 -23.83 -17.34
C VAL A 605 -24.18 -23.05 -16.68
N THR A 606 -23.59 -22.11 -17.41
CA THR A 606 -22.57 -21.18 -16.89
C THR A 606 -23.12 -20.36 -15.73
N ALA A 607 -22.39 -20.30 -14.62
CA ALA A 607 -22.69 -19.39 -13.51
C ALA A 607 -22.10 -18.00 -13.79
N THR A 608 -22.90 -16.93 -13.71
CA THR A 608 -22.39 -15.55 -13.90
C THR A 608 -21.95 -14.88 -12.60
N ASP A 609 -20.90 -14.06 -12.71
CA ASP A 609 -20.30 -13.27 -11.63
C ASP A 609 -20.07 -14.04 -10.32
N VAL A 610 -19.43 -15.21 -10.45
CA VAL A 610 -19.07 -16.06 -9.33
C VAL A 610 -18.00 -15.37 -8.48
N ASN A 611 -18.32 -15.21 -7.20
CA ASN A 611 -17.42 -14.66 -6.19
C ASN A 611 -17.30 -15.64 -5.02
N MET A 612 -16.09 -15.78 -4.49
CA MET A 612 -15.81 -16.53 -3.27
C MET A 612 -15.23 -15.59 -2.23
N THR A 613 -15.72 -15.63 -1.00
CA THR A 613 -15.23 -14.83 0.12
C THR A 613 -14.95 -15.74 1.31
N LEU A 614 -13.70 -15.77 1.75
CA LEU A 614 -13.22 -16.51 2.90
C LEU A 614 -13.06 -15.56 4.09
N ARG A 615 -13.63 -15.95 5.23
CA ARG A 615 -13.50 -15.24 6.52
C ARG A 615 -13.04 -16.22 7.59
N ALA A 616 -12.26 -15.73 8.55
CA ALA A 616 -11.75 -16.54 9.65
C ALA A 616 -12.23 -15.97 10.99
N GLU A 617 -13.13 -16.71 11.63
CA GLU A 617 -13.84 -16.34 12.86
C GLU A 617 -13.13 -16.97 14.05
N LEU A 618 -12.76 -16.15 15.04
CA LEU A 618 -12.35 -16.61 16.35
C LEU A 618 -13.58 -17.09 17.12
N VAL A 619 -13.54 -18.33 17.61
CA VAL A 619 -14.67 -18.95 18.31
C VAL A 619 -14.27 -19.24 19.74
N GLY A 620 -15.06 -18.68 20.67
CA GLY A 620 -14.91 -18.90 22.11
C GLY A 620 -15.34 -20.30 22.55
N PRO A 621 -15.04 -20.70 23.81
CA PRO A 621 -15.41 -22.00 24.35
C PRO A 621 -16.92 -22.29 24.35
N ASP A 622 -17.73 -21.23 24.35
CA ASP A 622 -19.20 -21.24 24.29
C ASP A 622 -19.75 -21.29 22.85
N GLY A 623 -18.88 -21.30 21.84
CA GLY A 623 -19.25 -21.29 20.42
C GLY A 623 -19.57 -19.90 19.86
N ALA A 624 -19.46 -18.83 20.67
CA ALA A 624 -19.68 -17.47 20.22
C ALA A 624 -18.50 -16.97 19.36
N VAL A 625 -18.79 -16.17 18.33
CA VAL A 625 -17.75 -15.50 17.56
C VAL A 625 -17.21 -14.33 18.40
N THR A 626 -15.97 -14.45 18.86
CA THR A 626 -15.32 -13.47 19.74
C THR A 626 -14.47 -12.47 18.96
N GLY A 627 -14.18 -12.75 17.69
CA GLY A 627 -13.40 -11.86 16.82
C GLY A 627 -13.18 -12.45 15.43
N PHE A 628 -12.33 -11.77 14.65
CA PHE A 628 -11.93 -12.20 13.33
C PHE A 628 -10.41 -12.07 13.20
N THR A 629 -9.79 -13.02 12.52
CA THR A 629 -8.37 -12.92 12.14
C THR A 629 -8.24 -12.50 10.68
N SER A 630 -7.05 -12.00 10.34
CA SER A 630 -6.72 -11.58 8.98
C SER A 630 -6.60 -12.79 8.05
N VAL A 631 -7.30 -12.69 6.92
CA VAL A 631 -7.17 -13.58 5.77
C VAL A 631 -6.53 -12.76 4.67
N ARG A 632 -5.39 -13.20 4.14
CA ARG A 632 -4.78 -12.55 2.99
C ARG A 632 -5.66 -12.81 1.76
N ARG A 633 -6.14 -11.74 1.11
CA ARG A 633 -7.03 -11.78 -0.07
C ARG A 633 -8.31 -12.60 0.18
N PRO A 634 -9.19 -12.16 1.11
CA PRO A 634 -10.35 -12.96 1.49
C PRO A 634 -11.30 -13.22 0.33
N ALA A 635 -11.37 -12.33 -0.67
CA ALA A 635 -12.27 -12.48 -1.80
C ALA A 635 -11.52 -12.88 -3.09
N VAL A 636 -12.16 -13.74 -3.88
CA VAL A 636 -11.73 -14.17 -5.23
C VAL A 636 -12.91 -14.00 -6.17
N ARG A 637 -12.74 -13.19 -7.22
CA ARG A 637 -13.73 -13.03 -8.29
C ARG A 637 -13.36 -13.93 -9.46
N LEU A 638 -14.23 -14.88 -9.77
CA LEU A 638 -14.03 -15.83 -10.87
C LEU A 638 -14.74 -15.38 -12.15
N GLY A 639 -15.62 -14.38 -12.07
CA GLY A 639 -16.46 -13.95 -13.17
C GLY A 639 -17.37 -15.10 -13.60
N ASN A 640 -17.45 -15.37 -14.91
CA ASN A 640 -18.34 -16.41 -15.42
C ASN A 640 -17.67 -17.78 -15.38
N LEU A 641 -18.26 -18.73 -14.64
CA LEU A 641 -17.78 -20.09 -14.49
C LEU A 641 -18.61 -21.07 -15.34
N ALA A 642 -18.03 -21.55 -16.44
CA ALA A 642 -18.71 -22.45 -17.38
C ALA A 642 -19.13 -23.78 -16.72
N ALA A 643 -20.08 -24.47 -17.34
CA ALA A 643 -20.51 -25.81 -16.93
C ALA A 643 -19.32 -26.78 -16.85
N GLY A 644 -19.20 -27.53 -15.76
CA GLY A 644 -18.09 -28.45 -15.48
C GLY A 644 -16.73 -27.77 -15.24
N ALA A 645 -16.64 -26.44 -15.35
CA ALA A 645 -15.43 -25.70 -15.04
C ALA A 645 -15.29 -25.51 -13.53
N GLY A 646 -14.05 -25.48 -13.08
CA GLY A 646 -13.72 -25.36 -11.67
C GLY A 646 -12.23 -25.13 -11.47
N GLY A 647 -11.87 -24.83 -10.23
CA GLY A 647 -10.49 -24.52 -9.86
C GLY A 647 -10.20 -24.89 -8.41
N ARG A 648 -8.91 -24.91 -8.08
CA ARG A 648 -8.43 -24.95 -6.70
C ARG A 648 -7.88 -23.58 -6.34
N TYR A 649 -8.13 -23.17 -5.11
CA TYR A 649 -7.83 -21.86 -4.57
C TYR A 649 -7.19 -22.05 -3.20
N ALA A 650 -6.23 -21.22 -2.86
CA ALA A 650 -5.56 -21.28 -1.57
C ALA A 650 -5.51 -19.89 -0.97
N TRP A 651 -5.82 -19.80 0.33
CA TRP A 651 -5.72 -18.60 1.14
C TRP A 651 -4.68 -18.80 2.21
N THR A 652 -3.98 -17.73 2.55
CA THR A 652 -3.12 -17.69 3.73
C THR A 652 -3.89 -17.02 4.86
N VAL A 653 -4.13 -17.78 5.92
CA VAL A 653 -4.82 -17.30 7.12
C VAL A 653 -3.80 -17.14 8.22
N THR A 654 -3.70 -15.93 8.77
CA THR A 654 -2.79 -15.66 9.89
C THR A 654 -3.44 -16.15 11.17
N MET A 655 -2.77 -17.05 11.88
CA MET A 655 -3.25 -17.51 13.17
C MET A 655 -3.13 -16.38 14.20
N PRO A 656 -4.16 -16.17 15.04
CA PRO A 656 -4.10 -15.23 16.15
C PRO A 656 -2.93 -15.58 17.08
N THR A 657 -2.40 -14.58 17.76
CA THR A 657 -1.28 -14.72 18.70
C THR A 657 -1.73 -15.04 20.13
N ASP A 658 -3.03 -15.22 20.39
CA ASP A 658 -3.55 -15.49 21.75
C ASP A 658 -2.97 -16.79 22.32
N PRO A 659 -2.18 -16.71 23.41
CA PRO A 659 -1.51 -17.86 23.99
C PRO A 659 -2.46 -18.81 24.73
N ARG A 660 -3.72 -18.42 24.98
CA ARG A 660 -4.74 -19.23 25.68
C ARG A 660 -5.35 -20.33 24.81
N GLY A 661 -5.01 -20.38 23.52
CA GLY A 661 -5.58 -21.32 22.55
C GLY A 661 -6.96 -20.88 22.07
N GLY A 662 -7.71 -21.80 21.44
CA GLY A 662 -9.05 -21.52 20.92
C GLY A 662 -9.36 -22.29 19.64
N SER A 663 -10.50 -21.98 19.02
CA SER A 663 -10.87 -22.52 17.72
C SER A 663 -10.99 -21.39 16.70
N LEU A 664 -10.43 -21.60 15.52
CA LEU A 664 -10.59 -20.72 14.38
C LEU A 664 -11.54 -21.39 13.38
N ARG A 665 -12.72 -20.82 13.18
CA ARG A 665 -13.66 -21.27 12.17
C ARG A 665 -13.45 -20.49 10.89
N VAL A 666 -12.94 -21.15 9.87
CA VAL A 666 -12.79 -20.57 8.53
C VAL A 666 -14.05 -20.87 7.73
N VAL A 667 -14.69 -19.83 7.22
CA VAL A 667 -15.95 -19.90 6.48
C VAL A 667 -15.70 -19.38 5.07
N LEU A 668 -15.97 -20.21 4.07
CA LEU A 668 -15.98 -19.85 2.66
C LEU A 668 -17.43 -19.61 2.24
N VAL A 669 -17.70 -18.43 1.70
CA VAL A 669 -18.99 -18.03 1.14
C VAL A 669 -18.83 -17.91 -0.37
N THR A 670 -19.67 -18.59 -1.13
CA THR A 670 -19.70 -18.50 -2.60
C THR A 670 -21.02 -17.89 -3.05
N THR A 671 -20.95 -16.87 -3.89
CA THR A 671 -22.10 -16.16 -4.44
C THR A 671 -22.02 -16.16 -5.97
N SER A 672 -23.17 -16.13 -6.63
CA SER A 672 -23.30 -15.81 -8.06
C SER A 672 -24.60 -15.03 -8.26
N GLU A 673 -24.78 -14.40 -9.41
CA GLU A 673 -26.04 -13.69 -9.71
C GLU A 673 -27.26 -14.64 -9.79
N GLU A 674 -27.02 -15.90 -10.12
CA GLU A 674 -28.06 -16.85 -10.56
C GLU A 674 -28.27 -17.99 -9.54
N THR A 675 -27.41 -18.12 -8.53
CA THR A 675 -27.51 -19.14 -7.46
C THR A 675 -27.68 -18.51 -6.08
N ALA A 676 -28.45 -19.15 -5.20
CA ALA A 676 -28.44 -18.83 -3.78
C ALA A 676 -27.02 -18.93 -3.19
N THR A 677 -26.69 -18.02 -2.27
CA THR A 677 -25.41 -18.01 -1.55
C THR A 677 -25.14 -19.36 -0.89
N ARG A 678 -23.99 -19.95 -1.20
CA ARG A 678 -23.49 -21.17 -0.56
C ARG A 678 -22.46 -20.81 0.50
N SER A 679 -22.44 -21.52 1.61
CA SER A 679 -21.37 -21.41 2.59
C SER A 679 -20.90 -22.79 3.04
N THR A 680 -19.60 -22.92 3.24
CA THR A 680 -18.95 -24.09 3.84
C THR A 680 -17.94 -23.61 4.87
N SER A 681 -17.63 -24.44 5.87
CA SER A 681 -16.68 -24.05 6.92
C SER A 681 -15.84 -25.21 7.42
N VAL A 682 -14.66 -24.88 7.92
CA VAL A 682 -13.75 -25.80 8.60
C VAL A 682 -13.26 -25.14 9.89
N THR A 683 -13.07 -25.93 10.94
CA THR A 683 -12.60 -25.42 12.23
C THR A 683 -11.20 -25.97 12.50
N LEU A 684 -10.26 -25.07 12.79
CA LEU A 684 -8.91 -25.38 13.22
C LEU A 684 -8.79 -25.19 14.73
N THR A 685 -8.05 -26.06 15.41
CA THR A 685 -7.69 -25.89 16.82
C THR A 685 -6.35 -25.17 16.95
N LEU A 686 -6.32 -24.08 17.72
CA LEU A 686 -5.08 -23.37 18.05
C LEU A 686 -4.36 -24.10 19.18
N ARG A 687 -3.11 -24.47 18.96
CA ARG A 687 -2.27 -25.08 19.99
C ARG A 687 -1.98 -24.09 21.10
N THR A 688 -1.98 -24.56 22.35
CA THR A 688 -1.46 -23.80 23.49
C THR A 688 0.05 -24.04 23.61
N GLY A 689 0.86 -23.00 23.40
CA GLY A 689 2.32 -23.04 23.52
C GLY A 689 3.08 -23.14 22.19
N LEU A 690 4.25 -22.49 22.17
CA LEU A 690 5.18 -22.43 21.05
C LEU A 690 6.38 -23.35 21.33
N THR A 691 6.96 -23.94 20.29
CA THR A 691 8.09 -24.86 20.41
C THR A 691 9.19 -24.53 19.40
N SER A 692 10.39 -25.08 19.59
CA SER A 692 11.49 -24.94 18.63
C SER A 692 11.15 -25.43 17.21
N ALA A 693 10.15 -26.31 17.06
CA ALA A 693 9.66 -26.78 15.77
C ALA A 693 8.91 -25.70 14.97
N ASP A 694 8.46 -24.64 15.63
CA ASP A 694 7.74 -23.53 15.00
C ASP A 694 8.71 -22.48 14.41
N LEU A 695 9.99 -22.49 14.82
CA LEU A 695 11.01 -21.56 14.32
C LEU A 695 11.17 -21.64 12.79
N GLY A 696 11.18 -20.49 12.12
CA GLY A 696 11.57 -20.45 10.72
C GLY A 696 13.05 -20.74 10.49
N PRO A 697 13.46 -20.97 9.22
CA PRO A 697 14.76 -21.58 8.90
C PRO A 697 15.95 -20.87 9.54
N ILE A 698 15.99 -19.54 9.48
CA ILE A 698 17.14 -18.76 9.95
C ILE A 698 17.38 -18.88 11.46
N LEU A 699 16.31 -18.82 12.27
CA LEU A 699 16.41 -18.95 13.72
C LEU A 699 16.64 -20.41 14.11
N ARG A 700 16.00 -21.35 13.41
CA ARG A 700 16.16 -22.79 13.65
C ARG A 700 17.61 -23.23 13.45
N ASP A 701 18.22 -22.82 12.34
CA ASP A 701 19.59 -23.17 11.99
C ASP A 701 20.61 -22.54 12.95
N ALA A 702 20.40 -21.29 13.36
CA ALA A 702 21.24 -20.62 14.33
C ALA A 702 21.11 -21.26 15.72
N ALA A 703 19.87 -21.56 16.15
CA ALA A 703 19.60 -22.13 17.46
C ALA A 703 20.13 -23.56 17.61
N ALA A 704 20.19 -24.32 16.52
CA ALA A 704 20.82 -25.64 16.51
C ALA A 704 22.33 -25.59 16.75
N LYS A 705 22.99 -24.45 16.48
CA LYS A 705 24.45 -24.28 16.53
C LYS A 705 24.97 -23.66 17.82
N GLY A 706 24.10 -23.25 18.75
CA GLY A 706 24.52 -22.68 20.03
C GLY A 706 23.39 -22.13 20.89
N THR A 707 23.75 -21.62 22.06
CA THR A 707 22.87 -20.98 23.04
C THR A 707 22.39 -19.63 22.51
N ALA A 708 21.08 -19.39 22.54
CA ALA A 708 20.54 -18.09 22.13
C ALA A 708 20.90 -17.01 23.17
N VAL A 709 21.23 -15.81 22.71
CA VAL A 709 21.60 -14.71 23.61
C VAL A 709 20.65 -13.55 23.39
N VAL A 710 20.06 -13.06 24.47
CA VAL A 710 19.22 -11.85 24.46
C VAL A 710 20.02 -10.69 25.03
N LEU A 711 20.39 -9.75 24.18
CA LEU A 711 20.97 -8.45 24.54
C LEU A 711 19.88 -7.39 24.48
N GLY A 712 20.15 -6.17 24.95
CA GLY A 712 19.22 -5.06 24.75
C GLY A 712 18.85 -4.31 26.01
N ASP A 713 17.73 -3.62 25.91
CA ASP A 713 17.13 -2.81 26.96
C ASP A 713 16.04 -3.56 27.76
N SER A 714 15.16 -2.81 28.43
CA SER A 714 14.09 -3.33 29.30
C SER A 714 13.11 -4.27 28.56
N PHE A 715 12.81 -4.01 27.29
CA PHE A 715 11.97 -4.89 26.47
C PHE A 715 12.66 -6.22 26.18
N SER A 716 13.99 -6.27 26.20
CA SER A 716 14.74 -7.52 26.09
C SER A 716 14.96 -8.20 27.44
N ALA A 717 15.05 -7.43 28.52
CA ALA A 717 15.18 -7.95 29.87
C ALA A 717 13.91 -8.69 30.34
N GLY A 718 12.73 -8.34 29.80
CA GLY A 718 11.45 -8.89 30.27
C GLY A 718 10.80 -8.04 31.35
N GLU A 719 11.17 -6.76 31.44
CA GLU A 719 10.52 -5.77 32.31
C GLU A 719 9.00 -5.83 32.11
N GLY A 720 8.24 -5.83 33.20
CA GLY A 720 6.77 -5.92 33.19
C GLY A 720 6.20 -7.34 33.19
N ALA A 721 7.04 -8.38 33.02
CA ALA A 721 6.59 -9.77 33.03
C ALA A 721 6.55 -10.42 34.43
N GLY A 722 7.18 -9.80 35.44
CA GLY A 722 7.33 -10.36 36.78
C GLY A 722 8.46 -11.40 36.88
N ASP A 723 8.55 -12.07 38.03
CA ASP A 723 9.53 -13.14 38.33
C ASP A 723 10.99 -12.77 38.04
N TYR A 724 11.39 -11.54 38.38
CA TYR A 724 12.75 -11.07 38.13
C TYR A 724 13.81 -11.85 38.91
N GLU A 725 14.96 -12.04 38.26
CA GLU A 725 16.15 -12.61 38.87
C GLU A 725 16.49 -11.87 40.18
N GLN A 726 16.80 -12.61 41.24
CA GLN A 726 17.23 -11.97 42.49
C GLN A 726 18.66 -11.45 42.32
N GLY A 727 18.87 -10.18 42.65
CA GLY A 727 20.22 -9.61 42.76
C GLY A 727 21.05 -10.35 43.81
N ILE A 728 22.37 -10.12 43.79
CA ILE A 728 23.29 -10.67 44.79
C ILE A 728 22.81 -10.23 46.19
N VAL A 729 22.94 -11.07 47.22
CA VAL A 729 22.52 -10.72 48.60
C VAL A 729 23.09 -9.36 49.01
N GLY A 730 22.21 -8.36 49.16
CA GLY A 730 22.56 -6.97 49.49
C GLY A 730 22.50 -5.97 48.32
N VAL A 731 22.31 -6.44 47.08
CA VAL A 731 22.22 -5.64 45.85
C VAL A 731 20.86 -5.89 45.19
N PRO A 732 20.00 -4.87 45.00
CA PRO A 732 18.77 -5.02 44.22
C PRO A 732 19.08 -5.46 42.78
N ASP A 733 18.28 -6.32 42.15
CA ASP A 733 18.37 -6.54 40.70
C ASP A 733 18.00 -5.23 39.99
N LEU A 734 18.99 -4.58 39.38
CA LEU A 734 18.83 -3.33 38.65
C LEU A 734 18.46 -3.55 37.18
N CYS A 735 18.58 -4.79 36.68
CA CYS A 735 18.34 -5.12 35.28
C CYS A 735 16.93 -5.62 35.01
N HIS A 736 16.19 -6.06 36.05
CA HIS A 736 14.82 -6.59 35.95
C HIS A 736 14.73 -7.69 34.90
N ARG A 737 15.64 -8.67 34.99
CA ARG A 737 15.69 -9.79 34.04
C ARG A 737 14.63 -10.81 34.43
N SER A 738 13.69 -11.07 33.53
CA SER A 738 12.62 -12.04 33.74
C SER A 738 12.81 -13.27 32.84
N PRO A 739 12.58 -14.50 33.35
CA PRO A 739 12.53 -15.69 32.51
C PRO A 739 11.39 -15.63 31.48
N HIS A 740 10.35 -14.81 31.72
CA HIS A 740 9.18 -14.63 30.86
C HIS A 740 9.39 -13.62 29.73
N THR A 741 10.63 -13.16 29.47
CA THR A 741 10.94 -12.37 28.27
C THR A 741 10.74 -13.17 26.97
N TYR A 742 10.70 -12.49 25.83
CA TYR A 742 10.43 -13.10 24.53
C TYR A 742 11.43 -14.22 24.17
N ALA A 743 10.96 -15.20 23.39
CA ALA A 743 11.65 -16.46 23.07
C ALA A 743 11.81 -17.42 24.26
N GLU A 744 10.86 -17.39 25.20
CA GLU A 744 10.76 -18.34 26.32
C GLU A 744 10.59 -19.77 25.78
N ASP A 745 11.44 -20.69 26.24
CA ASP A 745 11.47 -22.12 25.89
C ASP A 745 11.51 -22.45 24.38
N LEU A 746 11.96 -21.51 23.56
CA LEU A 746 11.96 -21.63 22.10
C LEU A 746 13.20 -22.35 21.55
N PHE A 747 14.31 -22.31 22.28
CA PHE A 747 15.62 -22.74 21.77
C PHE A 747 16.13 -24.02 22.46
N PRO A 748 16.47 -25.07 21.69
CA PRO A 748 16.82 -26.38 22.23
C PRO A 748 18.11 -26.40 23.07
N ASN A 749 19.03 -25.46 22.81
CA ASN A 749 20.28 -25.29 23.55
C ASN A 749 20.18 -24.27 24.69
N GLY A 750 18.95 -23.85 25.03
CA GLY A 750 18.70 -22.83 26.04
C GLY A 750 18.94 -21.39 25.55
N ARG A 751 18.76 -20.45 26.48
CA ARG A 751 18.83 -19.01 26.27
C ARG A 751 19.49 -18.34 27.47
N VAL A 752 20.32 -17.33 27.21
CA VAL A 752 20.88 -16.44 28.24
C VAL A 752 20.39 -15.02 28.01
N VAL A 753 19.87 -14.37 29.05
CA VAL A 753 19.42 -12.97 29.01
C VAL A 753 20.50 -12.09 29.64
N LEU A 754 21.19 -11.31 28.80
CA LEU A 754 22.19 -10.34 29.23
C LEU A 754 21.67 -8.90 29.14
N ALA A 755 20.51 -8.70 28.51
CA ALA A 755 19.79 -7.44 28.47
C ALA A 755 19.59 -6.84 29.87
N CYS A 756 19.45 -5.51 29.93
CA CYS A 756 19.30 -4.81 31.20
C CYS A 756 18.35 -3.62 31.05
N SER A 757 17.42 -3.49 31.99
CA SER A 757 16.51 -2.36 32.05
C SER A 757 17.26 -1.02 32.10
N GLY A 758 16.77 -0.04 31.35
CA GLY A 758 17.40 1.28 31.20
C GLY A 758 18.68 1.33 30.35
N ALA A 759 19.11 0.22 29.73
CA ALA A 759 20.29 0.21 28.86
C ALA A 759 20.10 1.10 27.62
N GLN A 760 21.08 1.97 27.37
CA GLN A 760 21.28 2.71 26.12
C GLN A 760 22.39 2.03 25.30
N ILE A 761 22.62 2.46 24.06
CA ILE A 761 23.67 1.91 23.19
C ILE A 761 25.04 1.76 23.89
N PRO A 762 25.54 2.75 24.66
CA PRO A 762 26.82 2.62 25.36
C PRO A 762 26.90 1.47 26.38
N ALA A 763 25.78 0.96 26.91
CA ALA A 763 25.76 -0.14 27.87
C ALA A 763 26.23 -1.48 27.26
N LEU A 764 26.33 -1.57 25.92
CA LEU A 764 26.97 -2.71 25.26
C LEU A 764 28.47 -2.78 25.57
N THR A 765 29.15 -1.64 25.59
CA THR A 765 30.63 -1.54 25.67
C THR A 765 31.13 -0.94 26.98
N THR A 766 30.27 -0.25 27.72
CA THR A 766 30.59 0.40 29.00
C THR A 766 29.68 -0.12 30.10
N SER A 767 30.18 -0.11 31.35
CA SER A 767 29.38 -0.57 32.48
C SER A 767 28.18 0.35 32.70
N GLN A 768 27.02 -0.25 32.94
CA GLN A 768 25.83 0.47 33.32
C GLN A 768 25.86 0.72 34.83
N TRP A 769 25.64 1.97 35.25
CA TRP A 769 25.73 2.48 36.63
C TRP A 769 27.19 2.53 37.15
N GLN A 770 27.68 3.73 37.50
CA GLN A 770 29.07 3.94 37.93
C GLN A 770 29.25 4.11 39.45
N GLU A 771 28.17 4.37 40.21
CA GLU A 771 28.19 4.48 41.67
C GLU A 771 27.48 3.27 42.30
N GLY A 772 28.18 2.54 43.17
CA GLY A 772 27.68 1.32 43.82
C GLY A 772 28.32 0.04 43.23
N ASP A 773 27.47 -0.86 42.73
CA ASP A 773 27.86 -2.13 42.08
C ASP A 773 27.58 -2.06 40.57
N PRO A 774 28.62 -1.93 39.71
CA PRO A 774 28.42 -1.71 38.28
C PRO A 774 27.95 -2.99 37.57
N VAL A 775 26.90 -2.86 36.75
CA VAL A 775 26.53 -3.92 35.80
C VAL A 775 27.56 -3.92 34.67
N LEU A 776 28.23 -5.05 34.45
CA LEU A 776 29.26 -5.18 33.41
C LEU A 776 28.70 -4.86 32.01
N PRO A 777 29.54 -4.40 31.06
CA PRO A 777 29.11 -4.23 29.68
C PRO A 777 28.51 -5.53 29.12
N GLN A 778 27.40 -5.44 28.39
CA GLN A 778 26.73 -6.64 27.88
C GLN A 778 27.62 -7.45 26.92
N LEU A 779 28.48 -6.79 26.13
CA LEU A 779 29.42 -7.48 25.24
C LEU A 779 30.55 -8.20 25.99
N ARG A 780 30.94 -7.70 27.16
CA ARG A 780 31.89 -8.39 28.03
C ARG A 780 31.26 -9.67 28.60
N GLN A 781 30.02 -9.56 29.08
CA GLN A 781 29.25 -10.72 29.55
C GLN A 781 29.06 -11.77 28.42
N LEU A 782 28.84 -11.32 27.18
CA LEU A 782 28.75 -12.19 26.00
C LEU A 782 30.09 -12.88 25.67
N GLU A 783 31.20 -12.14 25.77
CA GLU A 783 32.54 -12.67 25.53
C GLU A 783 32.91 -13.77 26.54
N ASP A 784 32.47 -13.62 27.79
CA ASP A 784 32.73 -14.58 28.89
C ASP A 784 31.88 -15.88 28.80
N LEU A 785 30.89 -15.96 27.90
CA LEU A 785 30.07 -17.17 27.76
C LEU A 785 30.89 -18.35 27.22
N PRO A 786 30.92 -19.53 27.88
CA PRO A 786 31.72 -20.67 27.46
C PRO A 786 31.13 -21.41 26.25
N ASP A 787 29.83 -21.27 26.02
CA ASP A 787 29.09 -22.02 24.99
C ASP A 787 29.20 -21.39 23.59
N SER A 788 28.98 -22.20 22.56
CA SER A 788 28.79 -21.69 21.20
C SER A 788 27.57 -20.76 21.17
N ILE A 789 27.69 -19.61 20.50
CA ILE A 789 26.62 -18.60 20.44
C ILE A 789 25.69 -18.93 19.27
N GLY A 790 24.43 -19.19 19.57
CA GLY A 790 23.32 -19.31 18.63
C GLY A 790 22.82 -17.92 18.18
N PRO A 791 21.51 -17.71 17.93
CA PRO A 791 21.02 -16.41 17.50
C PRO A 791 21.19 -15.35 18.60
N VAL A 792 21.57 -14.14 18.21
CA VAL A 792 21.57 -12.98 19.12
C VAL A 792 20.30 -12.19 18.87
N LEU A 793 19.47 -12.00 19.88
CA LEU A 793 18.22 -11.23 19.81
C LEU A 793 18.37 -9.94 20.62
N LEU A 794 17.79 -8.82 20.15
CA LEU A 794 17.77 -7.58 20.94
C LEU A 794 16.71 -6.56 20.55
N THR A 795 16.33 -5.73 21.51
CA THR A 795 15.71 -4.41 21.35
C THR A 795 16.68 -3.34 21.85
N MET A 796 16.82 -2.24 21.11
CA MET A 796 17.66 -1.12 21.52
C MET A 796 17.27 0.18 20.80
N GLY A 797 17.42 1.32 21.48
CA GLY A 797 17.14 2.66 20.94
C GLY A 797 16.06 3.43 21.71
N GLY A 798 15.14 2.75 22.41
CA GLY A 798 14.08 3.41 23.18
C GLY A 798 14.61 4.31 24.29
N ASN A 799 15.61 3.84 25.04
CA ASN A 799 16.25 4.65 26.09
C ASN A 799 17.10 5.78 25.50
N ASP A 800 17.68 5.59 24.31
CA ASP A 800 18.52 6.58 23.62
C ASP A 800 17.72 7.81 23.15
N ILE A 801 16.42 7.65 22.92
CA ILE A 801 15.49 8.76 22.61
C ILE A 801 14.80 9.32 23.87
N GLY A 802 15.12 8.80 25.05
CA GLY A 802 14.54 9.28 26.31
C GLY A 802 13.10 8.82 26.58
N PHE A 803 12.68 7.66 26.04
CA PHE A 803 11.29 7.18 26.13
C PHE A 803 10.73 7.13 27.56
N ALA A 804 11.55 6.76 28.56
CA ALA A 804 11.14 6.75 29.96
C ALA A 804 10.73 8.15 30.49
N GLY A 805 11.30 9.22 29.95
CA GLY A 805 10.90 10.60 30.25
C GLY A 805 9.50 10.92 29.73
N ILE A 806 9.16 10.40 28.54
CA ILE A 806 7.84 10.54 27.90
C ILE A 806 6.77 9.84 28.75
N VAL A 807 7.00 8.59 29.15
CA VAL A 807 6.07 7.83 30.01
C VAL A 807 5.83 8.55 31.35
N LYS A 808 6.88 9.15 31.95
CA LYS A 808 6.76 9.92 33.18
C LYS A 808 5.91 11.19 33.01
N ARG A 809 6.02 11.88 31.86
CA ARG A 809 5.14 13.02 31.54
C ARG A 809 3.70 12.57 31.38
N CYS A 810 3.46 11.42 30.76
CA CYS A 810 2.11 10.86 30.58
C CYS A 810 1.46 10.41 31.89
N ALA A 811 2.24 10.25 32.96
CA ALA A 811 1.73 10.01 34.31
C ALA A 811 1.37 11.30 35.08
N GLY A 812 1.57 12.49 34.49
CA GLY A 812 1.29 13.81 35.09
C GLY A 812 0.25 14.63 34.31
N PRO A 813 -0.14 15.81 34.81
CA PRO A 813 -1.10 16.69 34.11
C PRO A 813 -0.43 17.41 32.93
N GLY A 814 -1.10 17.46 31.77
CA GLY A 814 -0.64 18.18 30.57
C GLY A 814 -0.64 17.30 29.32
N ASP A 815 -0.23 17.86 28.18
CA ASP A 815 0.07 17.09 26.97
C ASP A 815 1.42 16.40 27.16
N CYS A 816 1.43 15.07 27.12
CA CYS A 816 2.63 14.31 27.44
C CYS A 816 3.54 13.99 26.25
N ILE A 817 3.07 14.21 25.02
CA ILE A 817 3.78 13.88 23.76
C ILE A 817 3.88 15.11 22.82
N ALA A 818 3.42 16.30 23.24
CA ALA A 818 3.73 17.58 22.59
C ALA A 818 5.20 17.63 22.12
N GLU A 819 5.41 18.02 20.85
CA GLU A 819 6.68 17.93 20.12
C GLU A 819 7.89 18.25 21.01
N ASP A 820 8.51 17.20 21.51
CA ASP A 820 9.74 17.30 22.29
C ASP A 820 10.87 17.43 21.27
N GLU A 821 11.26 18.67 20.94
CA GLU A 821 12.38 18.99 20.04
C GLU A 821 13.59 18.10 20.35
N ARG A 822 13.84 17.83 21.65
CA ARG A 822 14.89 16.94 22.13
C ARG A 822 14.73 15.49 21.67
N THR A 823 13.51 14.95 21.65
CA THR A 823 13.27 13.58 21.16
C THR A 823 13.50 13.51 19.66
N SER A 824 13.11 14.55 18.91
CA SER A 824 13.40 14.65 17.47
C SER A 824 14.91 14.71 17.21
N GLU A 825 15.65 15.54 17.96
CA GLU A 825 17.12 15.64 17.87
C GLU A 825 17.81 14.32 18.22
N LEU A 826 17.28 13.54 19.18
CA LEU A 826 17.86 12.25 19.56
C LEU A 826 17.55 11.13 18.56
N LEU A 827 16.45 11.25 17.82
CA LEU A 827 16.13 10.37 16.69
C LEU A 827 17.08 10.63 15.52
N ASP A 828 17.50 11.88 15.30
CA ASP A 828 18.49 12.22 14.29
C ASP A 828 19.84 11.54 14.60
N GLY A 829 20.33 10.76 13.63
CA GLY A 829 21.59 10.01 13.78
C GLY A 829 21.49 8.76 14.68
N LEU A 830 20.30 8.37 15.15
CA LEU A 830 20.12 7.12 15.89
C LEU A 830 20.47 5.90 15.03
N ALA A 831 20.07 5.88 13.76
CA ALA A 831 20.38 4.78 12.83
C ALA A 831 21.89 4.50 12.74
N GLU A 832 22.73 5.54 12.63
CA GLU A 832 24.19 5.41 12.54
C GLU A 832 24.79 4.81 13.83
N ARG A 833 24.34 5.29 14.99
CA ARG A 833 24.77 4.76 16.29
C ARG A 833 24.36 3.30 16.48
N LEU A 834 23.15 2.94 16.06
CA LEU A 834 22.67 1.55 16.09
C LEU A 834 23.46 0.66 15.12
N ALA A 835 23.80 1.14 13.92
CA ALA A 835 24.64 0.41 12.98
C ALA A 835 26.01 0.07 13.59
N GLY A 836 26.64 1.03 14.27
CA GLY A 836 27.87 0.82 15.04
C GLY A 836 27.70 -0.22 16.15
N ALA A 837 26.60 -0.16 16.90
CA ALA A 837 26.27 -1.14 17.94
C ALA A 837 26.16 -2.57 17.39
N TYR A 838 25.52 -2.74 16.23
CA TYR A 838 25.38 -4.07 15.59
C TYR A 838 26.72 -4.60 15.10
N ALA A 839 27.61 -3.74 14.60
CA ALA A 839 28.97 -4.12 14.23
C ALA A 839 29.79 -4.56 15.45
N ASP A 840 29.63 -3.90 16.60
CA ASP A 840 30.28 -4.30 17.85
C ASP A 840 29.77 -5.66 18.37
N ILE A 841 28.46 -5.92 18.28
CA ILE A 841 27.89 -7.24 18.59
C ILE A 841 28.46 -8.31 17.66
N ASP A 842 28.53 -8.05 16.35
CA ASP A 842 29.07 -8.99 15.36
C ASP A 842 30.54 -9.32 15.62
N ARG A 843 31.35 -8.33 16.01
CA ARG A 843 32.76 -8.53 16.36
C ARG A 843 32.95 -9.56 17.47
N VAL A 844 32.04 -9.60 18.45
CA VAL A 844 32.09 -10.56 19.57
C VAL A 844 31.40 -11.88 19.20
N ALA A 845 30.16 -11.84 18.71
CA ALA A 845 29.36 -13.04 18.42
C ALA A 845 29.89 -13.87 17.23
N ASN A 846 30.54 -13.22 16.27
CA ASN A 846 31.13 -13.80 15.06
C ASN A 846 32.66 -13.58 14.97
N SER A 847 33.34 -13.52 16.12
CA SER A 847 34.80 -13.60 16.17
C SER A 847 35.31 -14.89 15.48
N ALA A 848 36.58 -14.91 15.07
CA ALA A 848 37.14 -16.07 14.36
C ALA A 848 36.96 -17.39 15.13
N ASP A 849 37.21 -17.36 16.44
CA ASP A 849 37.06 -18.52 17.32
C ASP A 849 35.60 -18.95 17.47
N ARG A 850 34.68 -17.99 17.63
CA ARG A 850 33.23 -18.27 17.72
C ARG A 850 32.69 -18.87 16.42
N ARG A 851 33.16 -18.41 15.24
CA ARG A 851 32.80 -19.02 13.96
C ARG A 851 33.36 -20.43 13.83
N ALA A 852 34.60 -20.67 14.28
CA ALA A 852 35.22 -22.00 14.24
C ALA A 852 34.41 -23.02 15.07
N GLN A 853 33.88 -22.60 16.23
CA GLN A 853 32.98 -23.43 17.05
C GLN A 853 31.69 -23.84 16.31
N ARG A 854 31.25 -23.06 15.30
CA ARG A 854 30.07 -23.32 14.46
C ARG A 854 30.41 -23.85 13.07
N GLY A 855 31.60 -24.45 12.89
CA GLY A 855 32.02 -24.98 11.59
C GLY A 855 32.16 -23.91 10.51
N GLY A 856 32.58 -22.71 10.88
CA GLY A 856 32.74 -21.56 9.99
C GLY A 856 31.48 -20.73 9.76
N SER A 857 30.32 -21.13 10.32
CA SER A 857 29.05 -20.41 10.14
C SER A 857 28.99 -19.11 10.95
N MET A 858 28.48 -18.05 10.31
CA MET A 858 28.02 -16.86 11.02
C MET A 858 26.74 -17.16 11.82
N THR A 859 26.53 -16.44 12.91
CA THR A 859 25.25 -16.39 13.61
C THR A 859 24.55 -15.06 13.33
N PRO A 860 23.23 -15.06 13.09
CA PRO A 860 22.50 -13.84 12.83
C PRO A 860 22.26 -13.02 14.11
N ILE A 861 22.23 -11.69 13.95
CA ILE A 861 21.78 -10.73 14.94
C ILE A 861 20.36 -10.30 14.54
N ILE A 862 19.37 -10.51 15.40
CA ILE A 862 17.97 -10.22 15.13
C ILE A 862 17.52 -9.08 16.03
N VAL A 863 17.30 -7.93 15.41
CA VAL A 863 16.80 -6.73 16.09
C VAL A 863 15.29 -6.72 16.01
N LEU A 864 14.61 -6.74 17.15
CA LEU A 864 13.16 -6.73 17.23
C LEU A 864 12.64 -5.29 17.18
N ALA A 865 11.54 -5.06 16.46
CA ALA A 865 10.80 -3.81 16.54
C ALA A 865 10.20 -3.64 17.95
N TYR A 866 10.08 -2.40 18.41
CA TYR A 866 9.24 -2.10 19.57
C TYR A 866 7.75 -2.23 19.19
N PRO A 867 6.89 -2.84 20.04
CA PRO A 867 5.48 -3.04 19.75
C PRO A 867 4.71 -1.72 19.80
N GLN A 868 3.63 -1.65 19.05
CA GLN A 868 2.61 -0.65 19.26
C GLN A 868 1.79 -1.00 20.50
N LEU A 869 1.97 -0.21 21.56
CA LEU A 869 1.29 -0.38 22.84
C LEU A 869 -0.10 0.27 22.86
N VAL A 870 -0.38 1.13 21.89
CA VAL A 870 -1.64 1.86 21.69
C VAL A 870 -2.09 1.74 20.23
N THR A 871 -3.36 2.02 19.94
CA THR A 871 -3.90 1.99 18.58
C THR A 871 -4.85 3.14 18.32
N ARG A 872 -4.82 3.65 17.08
CA ARG A 872 -5.75 4.69 16.59
C ARG A 872 -7.22 4.25 16.65
N GLN A 873 -7.48 2.94 16.56
CA GLN A 873 -8.84 2.39 16.51
C GLN A 873 -9.57 2.46 17.85
N ASN A 874 -8.85 2.31 18.97
CA ASN A 874 -9.41 2.23 20.32
C ASN A 874 -8.91 3.37 21.22
N SER A 875 -8.31 4.43 20.65
CA SER A 875 -7.75 5.56 21.40
C SER A 875 -8.80 6.28 22.25
N ASN A 876 -10.07 6.22 21.86
CA ASN A 876 -11.20 6.74 22.64
C ASN A 876 -11.54 5.96 23.92
N ARG A 877 -11.01 4.75 24.07
CA ARG A 877 -11.18 3.90 25.27
C ARG A 877 -9.99 3.98 26.22
N CYS A 878 -8.96 4.76 25.89
CA CYS A 878 -7.78 4.87 26.73
C CYS A 878 -8.05 5.86 27.89
N PRO A 879 -8.07 5.43 29.16
CA PRO A 879 -8.39 6.33 30.28
C PRO A 879 -7.25 7.30 30.63
N ALA A 880 -6.06 7.11 30.04
CA ALA A 880 -4.82 7.81 30.38
C ALA A 880 -4.32 8.78 29.31
N LEU A 881 -4.80 8.65 28.07
CA LEU A 881 -4.27 9.34 26.89
C LEU A 881 -5.43 9.89 26.07
N SER A 882 -5.31 11.13 25.62
CA SER A 882 -6.19 11.68 24.59
C SER A 882 -5.99 10.98 23.24
N ARG A 883 -6.92 11.16 22.30
CA ARG A 883 -6.76 10.62 20.93
C ARG A 883 -5.49 11.15 20.26
N ASN A 884 -5.19 12.42 20.46
CA ASN A 884 -4.00 13.07 19.91
C ASN A 884 -2.72 12.44 20.46
N GLU A 885 -2.62 12.28 21.79
CA GLU A 885 -1.47 11.65 22.43
C GLU A 885 -1.32 10.18 21.99
N ALA A 886 -2.42 9.45 21.84
CA ALA A 886 -2.37 8.09 21.31
C ALA A 886 -1.86 8.05 19.86
N ASP A 887 -2.30 8.97 18.99
CA ASP A 887 -1.83 9.05 17.61
C ASP A 887 -0.35 9.44 17.51
N GLN A 888 0.10 10.36 18.37
CA GLN A 888 1.50 10.75 18.48
C GLN A 888 2.38 9.63 19.06
N ALA A 889 1.89 8.86 20.02
CA ALA A 889 2.59 7.68 20.54
C ALA A 889 2.80 6.62 19.45
N VAL A 890 1.76 6.36 18.63
CA VAL A 890 1.89 5.47 17.46
C VAL A 890 2.96 5.99 16.51
N ALA A 891 2.92 7.28 16.16
CA ALA A 891 3.87 7.90 15.23
C ALA A 891 5.32 7.88 15.77
N LEU A 892 5.51 8.07 17.08
CA LEU A 892 6.83 8.02 17.71
C LEU A 892 7.44 6.63 17.62
N VAL A 893 6.66 5.58 17.93
CA VAL A 893 7.12 4.18 17.82
C VAL A 893 7.41 3.83 16.36
N ASP A 894 6.59 4.30 15.40
CA ASP A 894 6.85 4.12 13.97
C ASP A 894 8.18 4.76 13.55
N LYS A 895 8.45 6.01 13.97
CA LYS A 895 9.72 6.71 13.70
C LYS A 895 10.93 6.01 14.34
N LEU A 896 10.80 5.54 15.59
CA LEU A 896 11.86 4.80 16.27
C LEU A 896 12.18 3.49 15.52
N ASN A 897 11.16 2.72 15.16
CA ASN A 897 11.33 1.48 14.40
C ASN A 897 11.91 1.75 13.00
N ALA A 898 11.59 2.88 12.35
CA ALA A 898 12.21 3.28 11.09
C ALA A 898 13.72 3.55 11.25
N GLN A 899 14.15 4.23 12.31
CA GLN A 899 15.57 4.43 12.61
C GLN A 899 16.31 3.11 12.90
N ILE A 900 15.66 2.18 13.60
CA ILE A 900 16.20 0.83 13.84
C ILE A 900 16.38 0.08 12.52
N SER A 901 15.36 0.07 11.66
CA SER A 901 15.43 -0.54 10.33
C SER A 901 16.56 0.07 9.49
N ALA A 902 16.68 1.40 9.48
CA ALA A 902 17.76 2.09 8.79
C ALA A 902 19.15 1.72 9.34
N GLY A 903 19.31 1.58 10.66
CA GLY A 903 20.56 1.12 11.28
C GLY A 903 20.91 -0.32 10.91
N VAL A 904 19.91 -1.21 10.83
CA VAL A 904 20.08 -2.58 10.33
C VAL A 904 20.55 -2.56 8.88
N GLU A 905 19.91 -1.77 8.01
CA GLU A 905 20.31 -1.63 6.59
C GLU A 905 21.75 -1.13 6.44
N GLN A 906 22.16 -0.11 7.21
CA GLN A 906 23.51 0.42 7.20
C GLN A 906 24.55 -0.62 7.65
N ALA A 907 24.28 -1.36 8.73
CA ALA A 907 25.18 -2.41 9.19
C ALA A 907 25.27 -3.59 8.20
N ARG A 908 24.15 -3.97 7.57
CA ARG A 908 24.14 -5.00 6.51
C ARG A 908 24.95 -4.59 5.30
N ALA A 909 24.94 -3.30 4.92
CA ALA A 909 25.70 -2.78 3.79
C ALA A 909 27.21 -3.00 3.93
N VAL A 910 27.72 -3.14 5.17
CA VAL A 910 29.13 -3.43 5.47
C VAL A 910 29.36 -4.89 5.89
N GLY A 911 28.40 -5.78 5.65
CA GLY A 911 28.55 -7.23 5.83
C GLY A 911 28.24 -7.77 7.23
N VAL A 912 27.59 -6.98 8.10
CA VAL A 912 27.09 -7.47 9.39
C VAL A 912 25.86 -8.38 9.16
N PRO A 913 25.80 -9.59 9.74
CA PRO A 913 24.68 -10.53 9.59
C PRO A 913 23.48 -10.13 10.48
N VAL A 914 23.02 -8.90 10.37
CA VAL A 914 21.92 -8.35 11.17
C VAL A 914 20.62 -8.28 10.36
N LEU A 915 19.49 -8.54 11.01
CA LEU A 915 18.15 -8.53 10.44
C LEU A 915 17.16 -7.84 11.38
N PHE A 916 16.10 -7.28 10.82
CA PHE A 916 15.05 -6.59 11.56
C PHE A 916 13.77 -7.44 11.57
N ALA A 917 13.22 -7.69 12.77
CA ALA A 917 11.97 -8.43 12.98
C ALA A 917 10.78 -7.46 13.14
N GLU A 918 10.30 -6.94 12.01
CA GLU A 918 9.30 -5.87 11.93
C GLU A 918 7.92 -6.27 12.47
N ASP A 919 7.55 -7.54 12.36
CA ASP A 919 6.26 -8.07 12.79
C ASP A 919 5.97 -7.92 14.28
N VAL A 920 7.03 -7.80 15.10
CA VAL A 920 6.92 -7.59 16.55
C VAL A 920 6.22 -6.25 16.85
N SER A 921 6.32 -5.28 15.94
CA SER A 921 5.61 -3.99 16.06
C SER A 921 4.09 -4.14 16.21
N GLN A 922 3.52 -5.23 15.69
CA GLN A 922 2.08 -5.48 15.71
C GLN A 922 1.65 -6.55 16.72
N ALA A 923 2.55 -7.02 17.58
CA ALA A 923 2.32 -8.18 18.45
C ALA A 923 1.07 -8.05 19.36
N LEU A 924 0.72 -6.83 19.77
CA LEU A 924 -0.39 -6.54 20.69
C LEU A 924 -1.65 -6.00 19.99
N LEU A 925 -1.59 -5.77 18.68
CA LEU A 925 -2.66 -5.13 17.93
C LEU A 925 -3.71 -6.15 17.43
N PRO A 926 -4.98 -5.72 17.27
CA PRO A 926 -5.57 -4.47 17.77
C PRO A 926 -6.18 -4.61 19.18
N THR A 927 -6.23 -5.82 19.74
CA THR A 927 -7.10 -6.16 20.89
C THR A 927 -6.40 -6.24 22.24
N HIS A 928 -5.07 -6.18 22.33
CA HIS A 928 -4.33 -6.35 23.59
C HIS A 928 -3.39 -5.18 23.93
N THR A 929 -3.68 -4.01 23.37
CA THR A 929 -3.02 -2.74 23.72
C THR A 929 -3.28 -2.34 25.18
N VAL A 930 -2.56 -1.34 25.70
CA VAL A 930 -2.82 -0.78 27.04
C VAL A 930 -4.22 -0.16 27.19
N CYS A 931 -4.88 0.15 26.06
CA CYS A 931 -6.23 0.72 26.03
C CYS A 931 -7.34 -0.35 25.89
N SER A 932 -6.98 -1.64 25.95
CA SER A 932 -7.90 -2.76 25.79
C SER A 932 -8.51 -3.23 27.12
N ASP A 933 -9.65 -3.94 27.05
CA ASP A 933 -10.31 -4.53 28.23
C ASP A 933 -9.45 -5.65 28.86
N GLU A 934 -8.71 -6.40 28.03
CA GLU A 934 -7.69 -7.38 28.43
C GLU A 934 -6.30 -6.94 27.91
N PRO A 935 -5.63 -5.99 28.57
CA PRO A 935 -4.34 -5.49 28.11
C PRO A 935 -3.23 -6.52 28.36
N TRP A 936 -2.34 -6.71 27.38
CA TRP A 936 -1.10 -7.49 27.52
C TRP A 936 0.14 -6.61 27.65
N ALA A 937 -0.08 -5.36 28.00
CA ALA A 937 0.95 -4.42 28.40
C ALA A 937 0.46 -3.69 29.65
N ASN A 938 1.38 -3.43 30.56
CA ASN A 938 1.08 -2.79 31.83
C ASN A 938 0.65 -1.33 31.59
N PRO A 939 -0.57 -0.92 32.00
CA PRO A 939 -1.09 0.41 31.72
C PRO A 939 -0.37 1.50 32.55
N ILE A 940 -0.49 2.75 32.13
CA ILE A 940 0.03 3.92 32.89
C ILE A 940 -0.70 4.05 34.23
N TYR A 941 -2.01 3.81 34.24
CA TYR A 941 -2.86 3.79 35.43
C TYR A 941 -3.63 2.47 35.50
N ASP A 942 -3.55 1.77 36.62
CA ASP A 942 -4.46 0.66 36.91
C ASP A 942 -5.72 1.21 37.60
N LEU A 943 -6.84 1.21 36.88
CA LEU A 943 -8.13 1.66 37.41
C LEU A 943 -8.80 0.62 38.34
N ARG A 944 -8.27 -0.60 38.41
CA ARG A 944 -8.84 -1.71 39.20
C ARG A 944 -8.32 -1.74 40.63
N ASP A 945 -7.11 -1.21 40.90
CA ASP A 945 -6.57 -1.07 42.26
C ASP A 945 -5.77 0.24 42.48
N PRO A 946 -6.39 1.26 43.12
CA PRO A 946 -5.72 2.52 43.47
C PRO A 946 -4.53 2.38 44.45
N ARG A 947 -4.35 1.22 45.11
CA ARG A 947 -3.28 1.00 46.10
C ARG A 947 -1.95 0.63 45.48
N LEU A 948 -1.93 0.15 44.24
CA LEU A 948 -0.70 -0.12 43.48
C LEU A 948 0.01 1.17 43.02
N TYR A 949 -0.64 2.33 43.21
CA TYR A 949 -0.12 3.67 42.89
C TYR A 949 1.13 4.09 43.67
N THR A 950 1.34 3.53 44.87
CA THR A 950 2.36 4.01 45.82
C THR A 950 3.57 3.10 46.00
N GLN A 951 3.62 1.93 45.35
CA GLN A 951 4.74 1.01 45.48
C GLN A 951 5.86 1.32 44.46
N PRO A 952 7.11 1.57 44.91
CA PRO A 952 8.24 1.88 44.02
C PRO A 952 8.53 0.79 42.97
N ALA A 953 8.25 -0.48 43.29
CA ALA A 953 8.54 -1.63 42.43
C ALA A 953 7.77 -1.60 41.10
N PHE A 954 6.55 -1.05 41.07
CA PHE A 954 5.68 -1.03 39.88
C PHE A 954 5.87 0.20 38.98
N ARG A 955 6.87 1.06 39.24
CA ARG A 955 7.08 2.28 38.43
C ARG A 955 7.75 2.01 37.09
N ASN A 956 8.66 1.03 37.02
CA ASN A 956 9.48 0.78 35.83
C ASN A 956 8.78 -0.15 34.82
N GLU A 957 7.85 -0.98 35.30
CA GLU A 957 7.08 -1.95 34.51
C GLU A 957 6.01 -1.32 33.60
N LYS A 958 5.66 -0.05 33.83
CA LYS A 958 4.63 0.64 33.07
C LYS A 958 5.00 0.72 31.59
N MET A 959 4.00 0.57 30.73
CA MET A 959 4.18 0.56 29.27
C MET A 959 5.11 -0.57 28.78
N HIS A 960 5.37 -1.59 29.59
CA HIS A 960 6.06 -2.80 29.14
C HIS A 960 5.07 -3.97 28.99
N PRO A 961 5.35 -4.94 28.11
CA PRO A 961 4.53 -6.15 27.97
C PRO A 961 4.41 -6.93 29.29
N THR A 962 3.26 -7.57 29.50
CA THR A 962 3.13 -8.61 30.53
C THR A 962 3.75 -9.93 30.04
N ALA A 963 3.74 -10.98 30.86
CA ALA A 963 4.15 -12.32 30.43
C ALA A 963 3.35 -12.78 29.17
N GLU A 964 2.04 -12.51 29.11
CA GLU A 964 1.22 -12.76 27.93
C GLU A 964 1.67 -11.92 26.73
N GLY A 965 2.04 -10.65 26.95
CA GLY A 965 2.58 -9.77 25.92
C GLY A 965 3.89 -10.27 25.33
N TYR A 966 4.82 -10.77 26.15
CA TYR A 966 6.08 -11.37 25.67
C TYR A 966 5.87 -12.71 24.96
N ARG A 967 4.84 -13.48 25.32
CA ARG A 967 4.42 -14.63 24.51
C ARG A 967 3.91 -14.20 23.14
N ALA A 968 3.15 -13.10 23.06
CA ALA A 968 2.72 -12.53 21.78
C ALA A 968 3.90 -12.00 20.94
N PHE A 969 4.93 -11.42 21.57
CA PHE A 969 6.21 -11.09 20.90
C PHE A 969 6.85 -12.34 20.30
N THR A 970 6.91 -13.42 21.08
CA THR A 970 7.50 -14.69 20.64
C THR A 970 6.76 -15.25 19.44
N ALA A 971 5.42 -15.21 19.44
CA ALA A 971 4.60 -15.61 18.31
C ALA A 971 4.88 -14.73 17.06
N ALA A 972 5.02 -13.42 17.23
CA ALA A 972 5.36 -12.50 16.15
C ALA A 972 6.78 -12.73 15.60
N LEU A 973 7.77 -13.01 16.45
CA LEU A 973 9.13 -13.36 16.06
C LEU A 973 9.18 -14.67 15.25
N ILE A 974 8.41 -15.67 15.67
CA ILE A 974 8.26 -16.92 14.92
C ILE A 974 7.68 -16.66 13.54
N ARG A 975 6.56 -15.93 13.46
CA ARG A 975 5.92 -15.56 12.19
C ARG A 975 6.90 -14.88 11.25
N TRP A 976 7.64 -13.91 11.76
CA TRP A 976 8.68 -13.22 11.00
C TRP A 976 9.74 -14.20 10.47
N SER A 977 10.25 -15.08 11.33
CA SER A 977 11.32 -16.02 10.97
C SER A 977 10.91 -17.02 9.89
N GLN A 978 9.61 -17.32 9.77
CA GLN A 978 9.07 -18.26 8.78
C GLN A 978 9.01 -17.69 7.36
N ARG A 979 9.12 -16.36 7.21
CA ARG A 979 9.13 -15.72 5.89
C ARG A 979 10.43 -15.99 5.15
N PRO A 980 10.43 -15.96 3.80
CA PRO A 980 11.66 -15.93 3.02
C PRO A 980 12.50 -14.71 3.41
N GLN A 981 13.63 -14.94 4.07
CA GLN A 981 14.56 -13.89 4.47
C GLN A 981 15.65 -13.70 3.40
N VAL A 982 16.14 -12.48 3.25
CA VAL A 982 17.33 -12.22 2.41
C VAL A 982 18.50 -13.02 2.99
N ALA A 983 19.22 -13.73 2.12
CA ALA A 983 20.40 -14.50 2.54
C ALA A 983 21.35 -13.62 3.35
N LEU A 984 21.91 -14.19 4.42
CA LEU A 984 22.95 -13.50 5.19
C LEU A 984 24.12 -13.22 4.24
N PRO A 985 24.69 -12.00 4.26
CA PRO A 985 25.79 -11.67 3.37
C PRO A 985 26.96 -12.64 3.62
N ASP A 986 27.44 -13.27 2.55
CA ASP A 986 28.74 -13.92 2.58
C ASP A 986 29.78 -12.83 2.84
N ARG A 987 30.51 -12.90 3.95
CA ARG A 987 31.70 -12.06 4.10
C ARG A 987 32.57 -12.35 2.89
N LEU A 988 32.88 -11.33 2.09
CA LEU A 988 33.91 -11.37 1.06
C LEU A 988 35.08 -12.16 1.64
N ALA A 989 35.33 -13.34 1.07
CA ALA A 989 36.38 -14.23 1.54
C ALA A 989 37.65 -13.39 1.66
N SER A 990 38.15 -13.25 2.88
CA SER A 990 39.46 -12.65 3.11
C SER A 990 40.47 -13.53 2.41
N GLY A 991 40.84 -13.16 1.18
CA GLY A 991 42.10 -13.57 0.59
C GLY A 991 43.17 -13.25 1.61
N SER A 992 43.96 -14.27 1.95
CA SER A 992 44.94 -14.29 3.02
C SER A 992 45.76 -13.00 3.11
N ALA A 993 45.38 -12.10 4.01
CA ALA A 993 46.30 -11.13 4.58
C ALA A 993 46.57 -11.60 6.00
N THR A 994 47.66 -12.36 6.13
CA THR A 994 48.32 -12.62 7.41
C THR A 994 48.39 -11.31 8.17
N LEU A 995 47.84 -11.28 9.39
CA LEU A 995 48.15 -10.26 10.39
C LEU A 995 49.65 -10.33 10.66
N VAL A 996 50.42 -9.61 9.85
CA VAL A 996 51.78 -9.23 10.18
C VAL A 996 51.61 -8.07 11.14
N THR A 997 51.84 -8.33 12.42
CA THR A 997 52.31 -7.31 13.34
C THR A 997 53.67 -6.81 12.82
N SER A 998 53.67 -5.79 11.97
CA SER A 998 54.85 -4.94 11.75
C SER A 998 54.65 -3.70 12.63
N THR A 999 55.20 -3.70 13.85
CA THR A 999 56.41 -2.92 14.17
C THR A 999 56.49 -1.58 13.44
N GLU A 1000 56.39 -0.52 14.24
CA GLU A 1000 56.91 0.84 14.05
C GLU A 1000 57.60 1.14 12.70
N THR A 1001 56.91 1.86 11.82
CA THR A 1001 57.55 2.86 10.93
C THR A 1001 56.59 4.01 10.63
N GLY A 1002 56.63 5.06 11.46
CA GLY A 1002 56.85 6.44 11.02
C GLY A 1002 55.84 7.22 10.14
N ALA A 1003 54.59 6.80 9.97
CA ALA A 1003 53.59 7.63 9.29
C ALA A 1003 52.66 8.33 10.29
N GLU A 1004 53.09 9.47 10.83
CA GLU A 1004 52.27 10.32 11.69
C GLU A 1004 51.62 11.43 10.85
N LEU A 1005 50.30 11.62 10.97
CA LEU A 1005 49.59 12.74 10.35
C LEU A 1005 50.02 14.04 11.07
N GLN A 1006 50.85 14.86 10.41
CA GLN A 1006 51.35 16.09 11.01
C GLN A 1006 50.32 17.21 10.84
N LEU A 1007 49.80 17.67 11.98
CA LEU A 1007 48.98 18.88 12.11
C LEU A 1007 49.91 20.09 12.32
N ALA A 1008 49.59 21.24 11.70
CA ALA A 1008 50.31 22.47 11.98
C ALA A 1008 50.21 22.85 13.48
N PRO A 1009 51.23 23.47 14.09
CA PRO A 1009 51.35 23.62 15.56
C PRO A 1009 50.14 24.24 16.27
N ASP A 1010 49.36 25.08 15.57
CA ASP A 1010 48.20 25.79 16.14
C ASP A 1010 46.83 25.13 15.84
N THR A 1011 46.80 23.94 15.22
CA THR A 1011 45.57 23.33 14.67
C THR A 1011 44.96 22.20 15.50
N THR A 1012 45.43 21.99 16.75
CA THR A 1012 44.83 20.99 17.66
C THR A 1012 43.51 21.47 18.29
N ARG A 1013 43.27 22.79 18.31
CA ARG A 1013 41.98 23.41 18.63
C ARG A 1013 41.53 24.27 17.45
N VAL A 1014 40.39 23.92 16.87
CA VAL A 1014 39.90 24.55 15.64
C VAL A 1014 38.46 25.03 15.87
N ARG A 1015 38.11 26.19 15.34
CA ARG A 1015 36.74 26.71 15.38
C ARG A 1015 35.90 26.12 14.25
N ARG A 1016 34.58 26.14 14.43
CA ARG A 1016 33.64 25.80 13.35
C ARG A 1016 33.89 26.69 12.13
N GLY A 1017 34.02 26.09 10.94
CA GLY A 1017 34.28 26.82 9.70
C GLY A 1017 35.74 27.23 9.47
N GLU A 1018 36.67 26.85 10.34
CA GLU A 1018 38.10 27.17 10.20
C GLU A 1018 38.83 26.08 9.37
N THR A 1019 39.85 26.51 8.63
CA THR A 1019 40.65 25.65 7.76
C THR A 1019 41.80 24.98 8.51
N VAL A 1020 41.95 23.67 8.34
CA VAL A 1020 43.03 22.86 8.89
C VAL A 1020 43.96 22.44 7.75
N THR A 1021 45.27 22.60 7.95
CA THR A 1021 46.28 22.10 7.01
C THR A 1021 46.92 20.84 7.58
N LEU A 1022 46.96 19.77 6.77
CA LEU A 1022 47.45 18.45 7.12
C LEU A 1022 48.52 18.00 6.12
N ALA A 1023 49.52 17.27 6.62
CA ALA A 1023 50.46 16.52 5.79
C ALA A 1023 50.43 15.04 6.16
N ALA A 1024 50.14 14.18 5.19
CA ALA A 1024 49.99 12.73 5.38
C ALA A 1024 50.93 11.98 4.43
N ALA A 1025 51.80 11.14 4.96
CA ALA A 1025 52.79 10.37 4.18
C ALA A 1025 52.41 8.89 4.09
N GLY A 1026 52.94 8.18 3.09
CA GLY A 1026 52.75 6.74 2.91
C GLY A 1026 51.87 6.35 1.72
N PHE A 1027 51.52 7.31 0.87
CA PHE A 1027 50.68 7.08 -0.30
C PHE A 1027 51.51 6.81 -1.57
N ALA A 1028 50.90 6.16 -2.57
CA ALA A 1028 51.53 6.00 -3.88
C ALA A 1028 51.78 7.37 -4.54
N PRO A 1029 52.96 7.60 -5.13
CA PRO A 1029 53.23 8.85 -5.83
C PRO A 1029 52.18 9.15 -6.91
N GLY A 1030 51.55 10.32 -6.84
CA GLY A 1030 50.50 10.75 -7.76
C GLY A 1030 49.10 10.15 -7.53
N SER A 1031 48.89 9.36 -6.46
CA SER A 1031 47.56 8.81 -6.16
C SER A 1031 46.63 9.82 -5.51
N ASP A 1032 45.34 9.71 -5.82
CA ASP A 1032 44.30 10.46 -5.15
C ASP A 1032 44.19 10.06 -3.67
N VAL A 1033 43.98 11.06 -2.82
CA VAL A 1033 43.70 10.90 -1.41
C VAL A 1033 42.46 11.70 -1.02
N LEU A 1034 41.68 11.14 -0.10
CA LEU A 1034 40.44 11.72 0.40
C LEU A 1034 40.60 12.03 1.89
N VAL A 1035 40.21 13.24 2.30
CA VAL A 1035 40.12 13.61 3.72
C VAL A 1035 38.69 13.46 4.19
N VAL A 1036 38.49 12.66 5.22
CA VAL A 1036 37.18 12.42 5.84
C VAL A 1036 37.21 12.75 7.33
N GLN A 1037 36.13 13.36 7.82
CA GLN A 1037 35.86 13.46 9.25
C GLN A 1037 35.09 12.21 9.68
N ARG A 1038 35.73 11.29 10.40
CA ARG A 1038 35.10 10.00 10.78
C ARG A 1038 33.91 10.15 11.71
N SER A 1039 33.88 11.21 12.52
CA SER A 1039 32.82 11.47 13.49
C SER A 1039 31.47 11.86 12.89
N VAL A 1040 31.42 12.19 11.58
CA VAL A 1040 30.19 12.58 10.85
C VAL A 1040 30.20 12.08 9.39
N VAL A 1041 31.12 11.18 9.04
CA VAL A 1041 31.45 10.69 7.68
C VAL A 1041 31.28 11.78 6.60
N ALA A 1042 31.91 12.93 6.80
CA ALA A 1042 31.87 14.03 5.85
C ALA A 1042 33.20 14.10 5.08
N ALA A 1043 33.14 14.08 3.74
CA ALA A 1043 34.30 14.36 2.91
C ALA A 1043 34.66 15.85 3.06
N LEU A 1044 35.82 16.11 3.67
CA LEU A 1044 36.30 17.47 3.94
C LEU A 1044 37.07 18.05 2.76
N GLY A 1045 37.59 17.19 1.88
CA GLY A 1045 38.33 17.57 0.68
C GLY A 1045 39.07 16.39 0.06
N ALA A 1046 39.63 16.60 -1.13
CA ALA A 1046 40.44 15.63 -1.85
C ALA A 1046 41.71 16.30 -2.39
N GLY A 1047 42.75 15.52 -2.62
CA GLY A 1047 43.97 15.97 -3.28
C GLY A 1047 44.82 14.80 -3.74
N THR A 1048 46.07 15.06 -4.09
CA THR A 1048 46.98 14.07 -4.68
C THR A 1048 48.27 13.99 -3.90
N ALA A 1049 48.79 12.78 -3.70
CA ALA A 1049 50.11 12.57 -3.13
C ALA A 1049 51.21 13.02 -4.10
N ASP A 1050 52.24 13.71 -3.60
CA ASP A 1050 53.36 14.18 -4.39
C ASP A 1050 54.32 13.04 -4.82
N ASN A 1051 55.41 13.38 -5.51
CA ASN A 1051 56.39 12.39 -5.97
C ASN A 1051 57.10 11.64 -4.82
N GLY A 1052 56.99 12.12 -3.59
CA GLY A 1052 57.49 11.47 -2.38
C GLY A 1052 56.44 10.65 -1.62
N GLY A 1053 55.21 10.57 -2.13
CA GLY A 1053 54.11 9.86 -1.46
C GLY A 1053 53.48 10.63 -0.29
N VAL A 1054 53.66 11.96 -0.27
CA VAL A 1054 53.11 12.85 0.77
C VAL A 1054 51.99 13.70 0.18
N ALA A 1055 50.84 13.69 0.84
CA ALA A 1055 49.71 14.54 0.50
C ALA A 1055 49.64 15.75 1.44
N HIS A 1056 49.73 16.95 0.86
CA HIS A 1056 49.54 18.22 1.54
C HIS A 1056 48.13 18.76 1.24
N LEU A 1057 47.28 18.86 2.26
CA LEU A 1057 45.86 19.14 2.11
C LEU A 1057 45.45 20.28 3.04
N THR A 1058 44.64 21.21 2.53
CA THR A 1058 43.96 22.22 3.34
C THR A 1058 42.47 21.96 3.26
N VAL A 1059 41.84 21.66 4.40
CA VAL A 1059 40.42 21.29 4.47
C VAL A 1059 39.69 22.19 5.46
N THR A 1060 38.46 22.59 5.12
CA THR A 1060 37.63 23.42 6.01
C THR A 1060 36.75 22.51 6.86
N LEU A 1061 36.80 22.66 8.19
CA LEU A 1061 35.86 21.94 9.04
C LEU A 1061 34.45 22.53 8.85
N PRO A 1062 33.40 21.70 8.71
CA PRO A 1062 32.05 22.19 8.50
C PRO A 1062 31.61 23.14 9.62
N ALA A 1063 30.90 24.21 9.28
CA ALA A 1063 30.32 25.11 10.28
C ALA A 1063 29.33 24.39 11.22
N SER A 1064 28.80 23.24 10.79
CA SER A 1064 27.91 22.35 11.54
C SER A 1064 28.64 21.35 12.46
N ALA A 1065 29.97 21.31 12.51
CA ALA A 1065 30.69 20.34 13.33
C ALA A 1065 30.38 20.48 14.83
N ALA A 1066 30.04 19.37 15.49
CA ALA A 1066 29.74 19.34 16.92
C ALA A 1066 30.94 19.81 17.76
N VAL A 1067 30.70 20.42 18.93
CA VAL A 1067 31.78 20.79 19.86
C VAL A 1067 32.31 19.51 20.53
N GLY A 1068 33.63 19.31 20.56
CA GLY A 1068 34.23 18.08 21.12
C GLY A 1068 35.43 17.55 20.33
N GLY A 1069 35.90 16.36 20.67
CA GLY A 1069 36.98 15.68 19.95
C GLY A 1069 36.48 14.98 18.69
N HIS A 1070 37.20 15.14 17.58
CA HIS A 1070 36.92 14.54 16.28
C HIS A 1070 38.16 13.87 15.72
N HIS A 1071 37.97 12.89 14.83
CA HIS A 1071 39.06 12.29 14.07
C HIS A 1071 38.99 12.70 12.59
N VAL A 1072 40.07 13.30 12.11
CA VAL A 1072 40.29 13.56 10.68
C VAL A 1072 41.18 12.45 10.15
N VAL A 1073 40.74 11.80 9.07
CA VAL A 1073 41.42 10.66 8.45
C VAL A 1073 41.71 10.99 7.00
N VAL A 1074 42.94 10.73 6.56
CA VAL A 1074 43.34 10.78 5.16
C VAL A 1074 43.40 9.35 4.65
N VAL A 1075 42.58 9.04 3.65
CA VAL A 1075 42.43 7.72 3.05
C VAL A 1075 42.94 7.76 1.62
N GLY A 1076 43.74 6.77 1.23
CA GLY A 1076 44.31 6.67 -0.11
C GLY A 1076 44.87 5.27 -0.36
N ILE A 1077 45.77 5.14 -1.32
CA ILE A 1077 46.47 3.89 -1.62
C ILE A 1077 47.96 4.03 -1.36
N ASP A 1078 48.60 3.00 -0.83
CA ASP A 1078 50.08 2.94 -0.70
C ASP A 1078 50.75 2.57 -2.04
N PRO A 1079 52.09 2.67 -2.17
CA PRO A 1079 52.83 2.31 -3.39
C PRO A 1079 52.61 0.85 -3.86
N ASP A 1080 52.13 -0.04 -3.00
CA ASP A 1080 51.81 -1.43 -3.33
C ASP A 1080 50.34 -1.61 -3.79
N GLY A 1081 49.58 -0.51 -3.89
CA GLY A 1081 48.18 -0.48 -4.32
C GLY A 1081 47.19 -0.92 -3.25
N ARG A 1082 47.59 -0.96 -1.98
CA ARG A 1082 46.71 -1.34 -0.86
C ARG A 1082 46.08 -0.09 -0.23
N PRO A 1083 44.85 -0.21 0.33
CA PRO A 1083 44.26 0.88 1.09
C PRO A 1083 45.16 1.30 2.25
N HIS A 1084 45.45 2.59 2.34
CA HIS A 1084 46.30 3.20 3.36
C HIS A 1084 45.54 4.35 4.04
N GLU A 1085 45.58 4.39 5.37
CA GLU A 1085 44.88 5.39 6.17
C GLU A 1085 45.78 5.96 7.26
N VAL A 1086 45.73 7.28 7.42
CA VAL A 1086 46.44 8.01 8.48
C VAL A 1086 45.48 8.96 9.18
N ALA A 1087 45.43 8.95 10.51
CA ALA A 1087 44.44 9.69 11.31
C ALA A 1087 45.09 10.62 12.35
N ALA A 1088 44.42 11.73 12.67
CA ALA A 1088 44.75 12.60 13.81
C ALA A 1088 43.49 13.06 14.54
N ALA A 1089 43.65 13.37 15.84
CA ALA A 1089 42.60 13.97 16.65
C ALA A 1089 42.60 15.50 16.51
N VAL A 1090 41.42 16.09 16.35
CA VAL A 1090 41.19 17.54 16.31
C VAL A 1090 40.10 17.89 17.31
N HIS A 1091 40.29 18.92 18.12
CA HIS A 1091 39.28 19.37 19.08
C HIS A 1091 38.56 20.61 18.58
N VAL A 1092 37.23 20.53 18.43
CA VAL A 1092 36.40 21.65 17.96
C VAL A 1092 35.85 22.42 19.15
N SER A 1093 36.19 23.71 19.29
CA SER A 1093 35.70 24.58 20.36
C SER A 1093 34.51 25.42 19.94
N GLY A 1094 33.50 25.55 20.81
CA GLY A 1094 32.38 26.48 20.64
C GLY A 1094 32.66 27.86 21.27
N GLU A 1095 32.12 28.94 20.69
CA GLU A 1095 32.13 30.25 21.35
C GLU A 1095 31.13 30.28 22.52
N ALA A 1096 31.52 30.94 23.61
CA ALA A 1096 30.61 31.18 24.72
C ALA A 1096 29.43 32.05 24.24
N PRO A 1097 28.17 31.64 24.48
CA PRO A 1097 27.00 32.39 24.06
C PRO A 1097 27.04 33.87 24.48
N LEU A 1098 26.60 34.77 23.60
CA LEU A 1098 26.54 36.22 23.88
C LEU A 1098 25.74 36.55 25.17
N TRP A 1099 24.78 35.69 25.54
CA TRP A 1099 24.00 35.85 26.76
C TRP A 1099 24.82 35.68 28.04
N LEU A 1100 25.92 34.92 28.04
CA LEU A 1100 26.83 34.82 29.20
C LEU A 1100 27.58 36.13 29.43
N TRP A 1101 27.95 36.84 28.35
CA TRP A 1101 28.52 38.18 28.43
C TRP A 1101 27.48 39.23 28.84
N LEU A 1102 26.24 39.11 28.35
CA LEU A 1102 25.14 39.99 28.76
C LEU A 1102 24.71 39.74 30.22
N ALA A 1103 24.74 38.50 30.70
CA ALA A 1103 24.48 38.15 32.10
C ALA A 1103 25.61 38.68 33.02
N GLY A 1104 26.86 38.59 32.58
CA GLY A 1104 28.00 39.20 33.26
C GLY A 1104 27.91 40.73 33.33
N GLY A 1105 27.52 41.38 32.23
CA GLY A 1105 27.28 42.83 32.19
C GLY A 1105 26.07 43.27 33.03
N GLY A 1106 25.01 42.46 33.07
CA GLY A 1106 23.83 42.64 33.92
C GLY A 1106 24.16 42.57 35.41
N LEU A 1107 25.00 41.61 35.82
CA LEU A 1107 25.47 41.50 37.20
C LEU A 1107 26.39 42.67 37.60
N LEU A 1108 27.26 43.14 36.70
CA LEU A 1108 28.13 44.30 36.93
C LEU A 1108 27.34 45.60 37.05
N THR A 1109 26.32 45.80 36.21
CA THR A 1109 25.42 46.96 36.27
C THR A 1109 24.54 46.94 37.52
N ALA A 1110 24.03 45.77 37.92
CA ALA A 1110 23.31 45.61 39.18
C ALA A 1110 24.19 45.86 40.41
N ALA A 1111 25.45 45.40 40.41
CA ALA A 1111 26.41 45.65 41.47
C ALA A 1111 26.79 47.14 41.57
N LEU A 1112 27.01 47.80 40.43
CA LEU A 1112 27.25 49.25 40.36
C LEU A 1112 26.03 50.05 40.81
N ALA A 1113 24.82 49.68 40.40
CA ALA A 1113 23.59 50.29 40.87
C ALA A 1113 23.39 50.10 42.38
N GLY A 1114 23.73 48.92 42.91
CA GLY A 1114 23.74 48.63 44.35
C GLY A 1114 24.74 49.48 45.12
N LEU A 1115 25.96 49.67 44.59
CA LEU A 1115 26.99 50.54 45.18
C LEU A 1115 26.58 52.01 45.16
N VAL A 1116 25.96 52.49 44.08
CA VAL A 1116 25.42 53.85 43.98
C VAL A 1116 24.26 54.04 44.95
N LEU A 1117 23.36 53.08 45.09
CA LEU A 1117 22.27 53.12 46.07
C LEU A 1117 22.79 53.10 47.52
N LEU A 1118 23.84 52.35 47.80
CA LEU A 1118 24.53 52.35 49.11
C LEU A 1118 25.23 53.68 49.39
N ALA A 1119 25.87 54.29 48.38
CA ALA A 1119 26.48 55.61 48.50
C ALA A 1119 25.44 56.72 48.72
N VAL A 1120 24.30 56.66 48.01
CA VAL A 1120 23.18 57.59 48.21
C VAL A 1120 22.51 57.39 49.57
N ARG A 1121 22.42 56.15 50.08
CA ARG A 1121 21.93 55.87 51.44
C ARG A 1121 22.87 56.41 52.51
N ARG A 1122 24.19 56.26 52.34
CA ARG A 1122 25.20 56.86 53.25
C ARG A 1122 25.17 58.38 53.21
N ALA A 1123 25.07 58.98 52.02
CA ALA A 1123 24.95 60.43 51.89
C ALA A 1123 23.66 60.97 52.53
N ARG A 1124 22.55 60.21 52.48
CA ARG A 1124 21.31 60.56 53.18
C ARG A 1124 21.40 60.37 54.69
N SER A 1125 22.09 59.34 55.19
CA SER A 1125 22.28 59.16 56.63
C SER A 1125 23.17 60.26 57.23
N ASP A 1126 24.19 60.72 56.51
CA ASP A 1126 25.08 61.79 56.96
C ASP A 1126 24.37 63.17 56.95
N SER A 1127 23.40 63.37 56.04
CA SER A 1127 22.59 64.61 55.98
C SER A 1127 21.52 64.71 57.07
N THR A 1128 21.13 63.60 57.72
CA THR A 1128 20.17 63.60 58.84
C THR A 1128 20.82 63.81 60.21
N THR A 1129 22.14 63.76 60.32
CA THR A 1129 22.87 64.05 61.56
C THR A 1129 23.38 65.50 61.69
N SER A 1130 23.15 66.36 60.68
CA SER A 1130 23.58 67.77 60.68
C SER A 1130 22.44 68.79 60.74
N MET A 1131 21.19 68.36 60.96
CA MET A 1131 20.00 69.24 61.00
C MET A 1131 19.23 69.22 62.34
N GLU A 1132 19.83 68.69 63.41
CA GLU A 1132 19.38 68.89 64.82
C GLU A 1132 20.38 69.75 65.63
N ALA A 1133 21.20 70.56 64.94
CA ALA A 1133 21.91 71.69 65.53
C ALA A 1133 21.64 72.93 64.66
N ASN A 1134 20.73 73.78 65.15
CA ASN A 1134 20.20 75.03 64.56
C ASN A 1134 19.00 74.88 63.61
N GLY A 1135 17.79 75.04 64.17
CA GLY A 1135 16.58 75.35 63.40
C GLY A 1135 15.31 74.84 64.07
#